data_AF-A0A812NLI6-F1
#
_entry.id   AF-A0A812NLI6-F1
#
_cell.length_a   1.000
_cell.length_b   1.000
_cell.length_c   1.000
_cell.angle_alpha   90.00
_cell.angle_beta   90.00
_cell.angle_gamma   90.00
#
_symmetry.space_group_name_H-M   'P 1'
#
loop_
_entity.id
_entity.type
_entity.pdbx_description
1 polymer ?
#
loop_
_entity_poly.entity_id
_entity_poly.type
_entity_poly.pdbx_seq_one_letter_code
_entity_poly.pdbx_strand_id
1 'polypeptide(L)'
;MARVLRSVVAAASTAAAAAVFHVPLQKRELTFEETLDSVNMGVQKWEARLGAKGGEDPVIIDDYMNAQYYGEVEVGTPGQKEMVVFDTGSANLWVPNTRPFLSSHNIYDHSKSSTYKKNGTTFAIQYGSGPVSGVFSADDITIGDLKLKDYTFAEVDKTSGLGLGYRLGKFDGILGLGWDSISVGHVPTPMNALVASGQLPKPIFAFYLGNNQPGELLFGGVDPKHYTGDFAFVPLSSETYWQINLDAVKLGSDSMSSTKSAIVDSGTSLLAGPKDEVAKIAAKLGAKSILGKEYVVDCSAKLPDLTFTLGGKDYTLSQPDLILQQSGSQCILGLTGIDVPAPRGPLWILGDVFMRKFYVQFDWGQKRLGFAKAAQAESQAQTLRVPLQKRELTFEETLDSVNMGVQKWEARLGAKGGEDPVIIDDYMNAQYYGEVEVGTPGQKEMVVFDTGSANLWVPNTRPFLSSHNIYDHSKSSTYKKNGTTFAIQYGSGPVSGVFSADDITIGDLKLKDYTFAEVDKTSGLGLGYRLGKFDGILGLGWDSISVGHVPTPMNALVASGQLPKPIFAFYLGNNQPGELLFGGVDPKHYTGDFAFVPLSSETYWQINLDAVKLGSDSMSSTKSAIVDSGTSLLAGPKDEVAKIAAKLGAKSILGKEYVVDCSAKLPDLTFTLGGKDYTLSQPDLILQQSGSQCILGLTGIDVPAPRGPLWILGDVFMRKFYVQFDWGQKRLGFAKAAQAASVLMV
;
A
#
# COMPACT_ATOMS: atom_id res chain seq x y z
N MET A 1 47.64 53.21 -23.75
CA MET A 1 46.89 52.88 -22.52
C MET A 1 45.52 52.34 -22.93
N ALA A 2 45.07 51.24 -22.31
CA ALA A 2 43.75 50.58 -22.40
C ALA A 2 43.29 50.05 -23.80
N ARG A 3 43.58 48.79 -24.16
CA ARG A 3 42.84 47.52 -23.94
C ARG A 3 41.43 47.46 -24.59
N VAL A 4 41.38 46.73 -25.70
CA VAL A 4 40.20 46.27 -26.45
C VAL A 4 39.53 45.10 -25.70
N LEU A 5 38.23 45.19 -25.44
CA LEU A 5 37.42 44.08 -24.95
C LEU A 5 37.16 43.08 -26.10
N ARG A 6 37.46 41.80 -25.87
CA ARG A 6 36.93 40.67 -26.63
C ARG A 6 35.88 39.96 -25.79
N SER A 7 34.69 39.87 -26.35
CA SER A 7 33.56 39.08 -25.87
C SER A 7 33.90 37.59 -25.96
N VAL A 8 33.77 36.85 -24.87
CA VAL A 8 33.74 35.38 -24.87
C VAL A 8 32.34 34.98 -24.44
N VAL A 9 31.54 34.52 -25.40
CA VAL A 9 30.29 33.81 -25.13
C VAL A 9 30.67 32.39 -24.76
N ALA A 10 30.46 32.01 -23.51
CA ALA A 10 30.56 30.62 -23.09
C ALA A 10 29.35 29.87 -23.64
N ALA A 11 29.57 28.99 -24.62
CA ALA A 11 28.56 28.04 -25.06
C ALA A 11 28.32 27.03 -23.92
N ALA A 12 27.16 27.10 -23.29
CA ALA A 12 26.68 26.03 -22.43
C ALA A 12 26.36 24.81 -23.31
N SER A 13 27.20 23.78 -23.25
CA SER A 13 26.90 22.47 -23.83
C SER A 13 25.76 21.85 -23.02
N THR A 14 24.54 21.91 -23.52
CA THR A 14 23.46 21.03 -23.08
C THR A 14 23.86 19.60 -23.44
N ALA A 15 24.34 18.83 -22.47
CA ALA A 15 24.45 17.39 -22.63
C ALA A 15 23.03 16.86 -22.87
N ALA A 16 22.76 16.40 -24.10
CA ALA A 16 21.55 15.64 -24.36
C ALA A 16 21.55 14.45 -23.40
N ALA A 17 20.54 14.35 -22.54
CA ALA A 17 20.33 13.15 -21.74
C ALA A 17 20.27 11.98 -22.73
N ALA A 18 21.17 11.01 -22.59
CA ALA A 18 21.17 9.83 -23.44
C ALA A 18 19.81 9.14 -23.28
N ALA A 19 19.11 8.89 -24.40
CA ALA A 19 17.78 8.31 -24.39
C ALA A 19 17.83 6.89 -23.82
N VAL A 20 17.28 6.68 -22.63
CA VAL A 20 17.04 5.37 -22.04
C VAL A 20 15.63 4.92 -22.40
N PHE A 21 15.42 3.62 -22.56
CA PHE A 21 14.15 3.07 -23.04
C PHE A 21 13.44 2.33 -21.91
N HIS A 22 12.24 2.79 -21.57
CA HIS A 22 11.46 2.29 -20.45
C HIS A 22 10.41 1.28 -20.94
N VAL A 23 10.33 0.14 -20.25
CA VAL A 23 9.31 -0.89 -20.47
C VAL A 23 8.59 -1.12 -19.14
N PRO A 24 7.34 -0.64 -18.98
CA PRO A 24 6.59 -0.86 -17.76
C PRO A 24 6.25 -2.35 -17.61
N LEU A 25 6.42 -2.88 -16.40
CA LEU A 25 6.10 -4.27 -16.07
C LEU A 25 4.85 -4.30 -15.20
N GLN A 26 3.85 -5.07 -15.62
CA GLN A 26 2.66 -5.34 -14.83
C GLN A 26 2.94 -6.47 -13.84
N LYS A 27 2.39 -6.36 -12.62
CA LYS A 27 2.43 -7.43 -11.63
C LYS A 27 1.09 -8.17 -11.59
N ARG A 28 1.11 -9.49 -11.71
CA ARG A 28 -0.04 -10.33 -11.34
C ARG A 28 -0.02 -10.62 -9.85
N GLU A 29 -1.08 -10.23 -9.14
CA GLU A 29 -1.32 -10.75 -7.80
C GLU A 29 -1.89 -12.17 -7.89
N LEU A 30 -1.35 -13.05 -7.06
CA LEU A 30 -1.87 -14.40 -6.84
C LEU A 30 -2.53 -14.38 -5.45
N THR A 31 -3.64 -15.08 -5.24
CA THR A 31 -4.14 -15.33 -3.87
C THR A 31 -3.24 -16.32 -3.13
N PHE A 32 -3.46 -16.52 -1.83
CA PHE A 32 -2.71 -17.52 -1.06
C PHE A 32 -2.93 -18.93 -1.64
N GLU A 33 -4.16 -19.25 -2.00
CA GLU A 33 -4.55 -20.51 -2.63
C GLU A 33 -3.98 -20.62 -4.04
N GLU A 34 -4.00 -19.55 -4.85
CA GLU A 34 -3.39 -19.57 -6.19
C GLU A 34 -1.87 -19.67 -6.12
N THR A 35 -1.23 -19.05 -5.13
CA THR A 35 0.20 -19.18 -4.86
C THR A 35 0.51 -20.60 -4.42
N LEU A 36 -0.37 -21.23 -3.64
CA LEU A 36 -0.24 -22.63 -3.25
C LEU A 36 -0.51 -23.59 -4.42
N ASP A 37 -1.44 -23.27 -5.32
CA ASP A 37 -1.85 -24.12 -6.44
C ASP A 37 -0.93 -24.02 -7.65
N SER A 38 -0.47 -22.82 -8.01
CA SER A 38 0.61 -22.62 -8.99
C SER A 38 1.86 -23.40 -8.59
N VAL A 39 2.12 -23.47 -7.29
CA VAL A 39 3.13 -24.30 -6.65
C VAL A 39 2.79 -25.80 -6.70
N ASN A 40 1.58 -26.22 -6.32
CA ASN A 40 1.17 -27.63 -6.26
C ASN A 40 1.21 -28.34 -7.62
N MET A 41 0.94 -27.63 -8.71
CA MET A 41 0.85 -28.22 -10.06
C MET A 41 2.19 -28.64 -10.67
N GLY A 42 3.32 -28.26 -10.06
CA GLY A 42 4.65 -28.76 -10.41
C GLY A 42 4.92 -30.20 -9.95
N VAL A 43 4.14 -30.73 -9.00
CA VAL A 43 4.34 -32.05 -8.38
C VAL A 43 3.92 -33.19 -9.32
N GLN A 44 2.78 -33.05 -10.00
CA GLN A 44 2.19 -34.10 -10.84
C GLN A 44 2.99 -34.42 -12.12
N LYS A 45 3.84 -33.50 -12.60
CA LYS A 45 4.63 -33.68 -13.83
C LYS A 45 6.06 -34.20 -13.62
N TRP A 46 6.56 -34.15 -12.38
CA TRP A 46 7.95 -34.53 -12.07
C TRP A 46 8.14 -36.05 -12.02
N GLU A 47 7.16 -36.79 -11.49
CA GLU A 47 7.17 -38.26 -11.50
C GLU A 47 7.09 -38.86 -12.92
N ALA A 48 6.49 -38.12 -13.87
CA ALA A 48 6.37 -38.54 -15.26
C ALA A 48 7.68 -38.38 -16.08
N ARG A 49 8.65 -37.58 -15.61
CA ARG A 49 9.85 -37.20 -16.39
C ARG A 49 11.10 -38.03 -16.11
N LEU A 50 11.13 -38.84 -15.05
CA LEU A 50 12.23 -39.80 -14.82
C LEU A 50 12.22 -41.00 -15.79
N GLY A 51 11.26 -41.06 -16.73
CA GLY A 51 11.16 -42.12 -17.74
C GLY A 51 11.70 -41.78 -19.14
N ALA A 52 12.06 -40.52 -19.45
CA ALA A 52 12.42 -40.13 -20.82
C ALA A 52 13.92 -39.84 -20.96
N LYS A 53 14.65 -40.73 -21.64
CA LYS A 53 16.03 -40.53 -22.07
C LYS A 53 16.09 -39.83 -23.44
N GLY A 54 16.89 -38.78 -23.55
CA GLY A 54 17.57 -38.39 -24.80
C GLY A 54 17.08 -37.11 -25.47
N GLY A 55 17.96 -36.11 -25.51
CA GLY A 55 17.90 -34.91 -26.35
C GLY A 55 18.90 -33.87 -25.86
N GLU A 56 19.61 -33.16 -26.74
CA GLU A 56 20.65 -32.18 -26.38
C GLU A 56 20.08 -31.13 -25.40
N ASP A 57 20.58 -31.12 -24.16
CA ASP A 57 19.86 -30.61 -22.97
C ASP A 57 19.98 -29.08 -22.76
N PRO A 58 18.90 -28.28 -22.97
CA PRO A 58 18.69 -27.09 -22.16
C PRO A 58 18.41 -27.52 -20.72
N VAL A 59 19.20 -27.04 -19.78
CA VAL A 59 18.97 -27.28 -18.35
C VAL A 59 17.69 -26.58 -17.97
N ILE A 60 16.84 -27.37 -17.33
CA ILE A 60 15.48 -27.04 -16.99
C ILE A 60 15.49 -26.19 -15.72
N ILE A 61 15.14 -24.90 -15.84
CA ILE A 61 14.84 -24.03 -14.70
C ILE A 61 13.30 -24.02 -14.51
N ASP A 62 12.84 -24.28 -13.29
CA ASP A 62 11.47 -24.72 -12.93
C ASP A 62 10.45 -23.59 -12.76
N ASP A 63 10.43 -22.65 -13.70
CA ASP A 63 10.30 -21.26 -13.25
C ASP A 63 9.02 -20.49 -13.58
N TYR A 64 8.44 -20.82 -14.72
CA TYR A 64 7.42 -19.99 -15.34
C TYR A 64 6.07 -19.94 -14.58
N MET A 65 5.74 -20.94 -13.76
CA MET A 65 4.39 -21.03 -13.19
C MET A 65 4.09 -19.98 -12.12
N ASN A 66 5.11 -19.28 -11.62
CA ASN A 66 4.98 -18.26 -10.60
C ASN A 66 5.38 -16.85 -11.09
N ALA A 67 5.84 -16.69 -12.33
CA ALA A 67 6.35 -15.42 -12.88
C ALA A 67 5.33 -14.29 -12.69
N GLN A 68 5.72 -13.28 -11.90
CA GLN A 68 4.80 -12.22 -11.46
C GLN A 68 4.83 -10.98 -12.35
N TYR A 69 5.92 -10.78 -13.11
CA TYR A 69 6.15 -9.55 -13.89
C TYR A 69 6.20 -9.83 -15.38
N TYR A 70 5.38 -9.11 -16.14
CA TYR A 70 5.33 -9.21 -17.61
C TYR A 70 5.09 -7.82 -18.22
N GLY A 71 5.56 -7.60 -19.44
CA GLY A 71 5.37 -6.35 -20.16
C GLY A 71 4.99 -6.60 -21.62
N GLU A 72 4.67 -5.53 -22.34
CA GLU A 72 4.18 -5.60 -23.71
C GLU A 72 5.34 -5.58 -24.72
N VAL A 73 5.22 -6.40 -25.75
CA VAL A 73 5.98 -6.29 -27.01
C VAL A 73 5.01 -6.35 -28.19
N GLU A 74 5.41 -5.84 -29.35
CA GLU A 74 4.63 -5.98 -30.57
C GLU A 74 5.39 -6.81 -31.61
N VAL A 75 4.68 -7.72 -32.27
CA VAL A 75 5.21 -8.59 -33.33
C VAL A 75 4.49 -8.31 -34.65
N GLY A 76 5.26 -7.94 -35.67
CA GLY A 76 4.78 -7.74 -37.03
C GLY A 76 4.31 -6.32 -37.39
N THR A 77 3.80 -6.18 -38.62
CA THR A 77 3.33 -4.90 -39.17
C THR A 77 1.96 -5.04 -39.84
N PRO A 78 0.88 -4.49 -39.25
CA PRO A 78 0.84 -3.73 -38.00
C PRO A 78 1.21 -4.59 -36.78
N GLY A 79 1.74 -3.94 -35.74
CA GLY A 79 2.17 -4.59 -34.50
C GLY A 79 1.05 -5.36 -33.81
N GLN A 80 1.28 -6.65 -33.57
CA GLN A 80 0.40 -7.51 -32.78
C GLN A 80 0.94 -7.57 -31.35
N LYS A 81 0.15 -7.09 -30.40
CA LYS A 81 0.54 -6.99 -28.98
C LYS A 81 0.60 -8.37 -28.34
N GLU A 82 1.70 -8.64 -27.67
CA GLU A 82 1.97 -9.86 -26.92
C GLU A 82 2.53 -9.47 -25.55
N MET A 83 1.97 -10.04 -24.48
CA MET A 83 2.44 -9.86 -23.12
C MET A 83 3.49 -10.92 -22.81
N VAL A 84 4.73 -10.51 -22.54
CA VAL A 84 5.85 -11.44 -22.34
C VAL A 84 6.50 -11.27 -20.97
N VAL A 85 6.96 -12.36 -20.39
CA VAL A 85 7.93 -12.31 -19.29
C VAL A 85 9.30 -11.99 -19.88
N PHE A 86 9.95 -10.97 -19.34
CA PHE A 86 11.33 -10.63 -19.67
C PHE A 86 12.24 -11.47 -18.78
N ASP A 87 12.81 -12.53 -19.35
CA ASP A 87 13.39 -13.64 -18.60
C ASP A 87 14.91 -13.69 -18.80
N THR A 88 15.67 -13.35 -17.77
CA THR A 88 17.14 -13.44 -17.81
C THR A 88 17.69 -14.87 -17.68
N GLY A 89 16.85 -15.84 -17.33
CA GLY A 89 17.14 -17.27 -17.27
C GLY A 89 17.00 -18.00 -18.60
N SER A 90 16.43 -17.37 -19.64
CA SER A 90 16.34 -17.94 -21.00
C SER A 90 16.80 -16.95 -22.08
N ALA A 91 16.89 -17.41 -23.34
CA ALA A 91 17.53 -16.66 -24.43
C ALA A 91 16.66 -16.47 -25.68
N ASN A 92 15.59 -17.24 -25.84
CA ASN A 92 14.72 -17.13 -27.01
C ASN A 92 13.55 -16.18 -26.74
N LEU A 93 13.14 -15.40 -27.75
CA LEU A 93 11.80 -14.83 -27.80
C LEU A 93 10.85 -15.87 -28.39
N TRP A 94 9.76 -16.14 -27.71
CA TRP A 94 8.66 -16.92 -28.28
C TRP A 94 7.30 -16.31 -27.95
N VAL A 95 6.39 -16.42 -28.92
CA VAL A 95 4.98 -16.00 -28.80
C VAL A 95 4.08 -17.11 -29.33
N PRO A 96 2.88 -17.29 -28.76
CA PRO A 96 1.96 -18.34 -29.20
C PRO A 96 1.27 -17.96 -30.51
N ASN A 97 1.10 -18.91 -31.44
CA ASN A 97 0.15 -18.76 -32.56
C ASN A 97 -1.17 -19.53 -32.32
N THR A 98 -1.25 -20.24 -31.19
CA THR A 98 -2.44 -20.93 -30.72
C THR A 98 -2.60 -20.73 -29.23
N ARG A 99 -3.85 -20.76 -28.75
CA ARG A 99 -4.16 -20.64 -27.32
C ARG A 99 -4.93 -21.85 -26.78
N PRO A 100 -4.74 -22.23 -25.52
CA PRO A 100 -5.57 -23.25 -24.87
C PRO A 100 -7.07 -22.88 -24.87
N PHE A 101 -7.94 -23.89 -24.86
CA PHE A 101 -9.38 -23.70 -24.70
C PHE A 101 -9.69 -22.90 -23.41
N LEU A 102 -10.57 -21.89 -23.53
CA LEU A 102 -10.95 -20.95 -22.45
C LEU A 102 -9.80 -20.12 -21.84
N SER A 103 -8.71 -19.89 -22.57
CA SER A 103 -7.69 -18.90 -22.19
C SER A 103 -7.92 -17.54 -22.87
N SER A 104 -7.44 -16.46 -22.23
CA SER A 104 -7.50 -15.09 -22.73
C SER A 104 -6.19 -14.62 -23.36
N HIS A 105 -5.30 -15.54 -23.73
CA HIS A 105 -4.00 -15.21 -24.33
C HIS A 105 -4.16 -14.59 -25.71
N ASN A 106 -3.31 -13.60 -25.99
CA ASN A 106 -3.08 -13.13 -27.34
C ASN A 106 -2.41 -14.25 -28.16
N ILE A 107 -2.54 -14.14 -29.47
CA ILE A 107 -1.87 -15.05 -30.40
C ILE A 107 -1.34 -14.23 -31.58
N TYR A 108 -0.13 -14.56 -31.99
CA TYR A 108 0.48 -14.03 -33.19
C TYR A 108 -0.12 -14.72 -34.42
N ASP A 109 -0.65 -13.91 -35.33
CA ASP A 109 -1.16 -14.33 -36.63
C ASP A 109 -0.26 -13.77 -37.73
N HIS A 110 0.68 -14.59 -38.23
CA HIS A 110 1.60 -14.14 -39.27
C HIS A 110 0.91 -13.69 -40.55
N SER A 111 -0.33 -14.12 -40.81
CA SER A 111 -1.05 -13.73 -42.03
C SER A 111 -1.48 -12.26 -42.03
N LYS A 112 -1.48 -11.63 -40.85
CA LYS A 112 -1.80 -10.21 -40.66
C LYS A 112 -0.58 -9.30 -40.72
N SER A 113 0.63 -9.85 -40.79
CA SER A 113 1.86 -9.06 -40.83
C SER A 113 2.42 -8.93 -42.24
N SER A 114 2.62 -7.69 -42.67
CA SER A 114 3.27 -7.35 -43.95
C SER A 114 4.80 -7.53 -43.93
N THR A 115 5.40 -7.63 -42.75
CA THR A 115 6.84 -7.81 -42.54
C THR A 115 7.24 -9.26 -42.24
N TYR A 116 6.27 -10.16 -42.10
CA TYR A 116 6.51 -11.57 -41.86
C TYR A 116 7.35 -12.23 -42.96
N LYS A 117 8.33 -13.02 -42.52
CA LYS A 117 9.19 -13.88 -43.34
C LYS A 117 9.19 -15.29 -42.76
N LYS A 118 8.78 -16.25 -43.59
CA LYS A 118 8.81 -17.67 -43.22
C LYS A 118 10.25 -18.16 -43.04
N ASN A 119 10.55 -18.73 -41.86
CA ASN A 119 11.74 -19.54 -41.64
C ASN A 119 11.36 -21.04 -41.63
N GLY A 120 10.48 -21.45 -40.72
CA GLY A 120 9.87 -22.78 -40.72
C GLY A 120 10.71 -23.89 -40.08
N THR A 121 11.93 -23.60 -39.61
CA THR A 121 12.75 -24.56 -38.86
C THR A 121 12.06 -24.91 -37.55
N THR A 122 11.90 -26.20 -37.25
CA THR A 122 11.22 -26.62 -36.01
C THR A 122 12.10 -26.38 -34.78
N PHE A 123 11.48 -26.04 -33.66
CA PHE A 123 12.14 -25.95 -32.37
C PHE A 123 11.35 -26.69 -31.29
N ALA A 124 12.06 -27.06 -30.23
CA ALA A 124 11.48 -27.49 -28.98
C ALA A 124 12.29 -26.86 -27.84
N ILE A 125 11.62 -26.16 -26.93
CA ILE A 125 12.23 -25.58 -25.74
C ILE A 125 11.59 -26.24 -24.52
N GLN A 126 12.42 -26.66 -23.58
CA GLN A 126 11.98 -27.27 -22.33
C GLN A 126 12.21 -26.30 -21.16
N TYR A 127 11.12 -25.73 -20.64
CA TYR A 127 11.12 -25.04 -19.35
C TYR A 127 10.71 -26.02 -18.27
N GLY A 128 10.94 -25.73 -16.99
CA GLY A 128 10.55 -26.70 -15.97
C GLY A 128 9.04 -26.83 -15.77
N SER A 129 8.29 -25.76 -16.00
CA SER A 129 6.82 -25.81 -16.14
C SER A 129 6.33 -26.76 -17.25
N GLY A 130 7.10 -26.93 -18.33
CA GLY A 130 6.59 -27.56 -19.54
C GLY A 130 7.44 -27.39 -20.79
N PRO A 131 7.37 -28.35 -21.74
CA PRO A 131 7.85 -28.10 -23.09
C PRO A 131 6.92 -27.16 -23.86
N VAL A 132 7.52 -26.36 -24.73
CA VAL A 132 6.86 -25.70 -25.86
C VAL A 132 7.54 -26.12 -27.16
N SER A 133 6.79 -26.19 -28.24
CA SER A 133 7.34 -26.45 -29.58
C SER A 133 6.60 -25.66 -30.64
N GLY A 134 7.23 -25.55 -31.81
CA GLY A 134 6.67 -24.88 -32.97
C GLY A 134 7.72 -24.70 -34.05
N VAL A 135 7.69 -23.57 -34.75
CA VAL A 135 8.66 -23.21 -35.78
C VAL A 135 9.28 -21.84 -35.53
N PHE A 136 10.51 -21.63 -35.97
CA PHE A 136 11.05 -20.28 -36.06
C PHE A 136 10.36 -19.51 -37.20
N SER A 137 10.10 -18.24 -36.95
CA SER A 137 9.57 -17.24 -37.88
C SER A 137 10.44 -15.99 -37.80
N ALA A 138 10.41 -15.13 -38.82
CA ALA A 138 11.07 -13.83 -38.76
C ALA A 138 10.05 -12.71 -39.01
N ASP A 139 10.08 -11.67 -38.20
CA ASP A 139 9.21 -10.50 -38.33
C ASP A 139 9.82 -9.29 -37.61
N ASP A 140 9.23 -8.12 -37.79
CA ASP A 140 9.61 -6.91 -37.04
C ASP A 140 9.12 -7.03 -35.60
N ILE A 141 9.97 -6.70 -34.63
CA ILE A 141 9.66 -6.71 -33.19
C ILE A 141 9.82 -5.31 -32.62
N THR A 142 8.84 -4.86 -31.86
CA THR A 142 8.90 -3.58 -31.12
C THR A 142 8.87 -3.84 -29.62
N ILE A 143 9.81 -3.24 -28.88
CA ILE A 143 9.93 -3.31 -27.42
C ILE A 143 9.99 -1.87 -26.90
N GLY A 144 8.86 -1.31 -26.47
CA GLY A 144 8.76 0.13 -26.23
C GLY A 144 9.11 0.91 -27.50
N ASP A 145 10.13 1.77 -27.45
CA ASP A 145 10.60 2.51 -28.63
C ASP A 145 11.68 1.76 -29.45
N LEU A 146 12.15 0.60 -28.98
CA LEU A 146 13.18 -0.18 -29.66
C LEU A 146 12.57 -1.04 -30.76
N LYS A 147 13.20 -1.07 -31.93
CA LYS A 147 12.70 -1.82 -33.09
C LYS A 147 13.76 -2.76 -33.66
N LEU A 148 13.47 -4.05 -33.68
CA LEU A 148 14.28 -5.05 -34.36
C LEU A 148 13.60 -5.42 -35.67
N LYS A 149 14.33 -5.33 -36.78
CA LYS A 149 13.81 -5.70 -38.09
C LYS A 149 14.18 -7.11 -38.45
N ASP A 150 13.30 -7.82 -39.13
CA ASP A 150 13.54 -9.19 -39.63
C ASP A 150 14.06 -10.14 -38.53
N TYR A 151 13.61 -9.95 -37.29
CA TYR A 151 14.14 -10.66 -36.14
C TYR A 151 13.58 -12.08 -36.10
N THR A 152 14.45 -13.07 -35.90
CA THR A 152 14.04 -14.48 -35.81
C THR A 152 13.56 -14.82 -34.40
N PHE A 153 12.32 -15.27 -34.26
CA PHE A 153 11.69 -15.67 -33.00
C PHE A 153 10.96 -17.01 -33.15
N ALA A 154 10.57 -17.61 -32.03
CA ALA A 154 9.86 -18.87 -31.98
C ALA A 154 8.33 -18.67 -32.00
N GLU A 155 7.67 -19.12 -33.06
CA GLU A 155 6.21 -19.16 -33.19
C GLU A 155 5.70 -20.49 -32.62
N VAL A 156 5.09 -20.46 -31.42
CA VAL A 156 4.71 -21.66 -30.67
C VAL A 156 3.31 -22.12 -31.04
N ASP A 157 3.19 -23.36 -31.52
CA ASP A 157 1.92 -24.02 -31.84
C ASP A 157 1.48 -25.09 -30.82
N LYS A 158 2.36 -25.39 -29.85
CA LYS A 158 2.10 -26.40 -28.84
C LYS A 158 2.49 -25.92 -27.45
N THR A 159 1.49 -25.45 -26.71
CA THR A 159 1.62 -24.96 -25.31
C THR A 159 1.02 -25.91 -24.27
N SER A 160 0.46 -27.05 -24.68
CA SER A 160 -0.18 -28.02 -23.76
C SER A 160 0.76 -28.55 -22.68
N GLY A 161 2.06 -28.51 -22.94
CA GLY A 161 3.13 -28.86 -22.01
C GLY A 161 3.23 -27.94 -20.79
N LEU A 162 2.74 -26.70 -20.86
CA LEU A 162 2.88 -25.69 -19.78
C LEU A 162 1.86 -25.86 -18.62
N GLY A 163 0.78 -26.62 -18.82
CA GLY A 163 -0.19 -26.93 -17.76
C GLY A 163 -1.18 -25.79 -17.45
N LEU A 164 -1.84 -25.89 -16.29
CA LEU A 164 -2.93 -24.99 -15.90
C LEU A 164 -2.43 -23.60 -15.49
N GLY A 165 -1.20 -23.49 -14.95
CA GLY A 165 -0.58 -22.21 -14.62
C GLY A 165 -0.50 -21.28 -15.84
N TYR A 166 -0.08 -21.81 -16.99
CA TYR A 166 -0.16 -21.07 -18.25
C TYR A 166 -1.59 -20.80 -18.69
N ARG A 167 -2.50 -21.79 -18.64
CA ARG A 167 -3.89 -21.62 -19.09
C ARG A 167 -4.61 -20.47 -18.37
N LEU A 168 -4.34 -20.30 -17.07
CA LEU A 168 -4.89 -19.22 -16.22
C LEU A 168 -3.98 -17.99 -16.15
N GLY A 169 -2.81 -18.04 -16.80
CA GLY A 169 -1.83 -16.97 -16.90
C GLY A 169 -2.37 -15.72 -17.60
N LYS A 170 -1.68 -14.59 -17.39
CA LYS A 170 -1.99 -13.31 -18.05
C LYS A 170 -0.98 -12.91 -19.13
N PHE A 171 0.04 -13.73 -19.30
CA PHE A 171 1.11 -13.50 -20.24
C PHE A 171 1.09 -14.58 -21.31
N ASP A 172 1.42 -14.16 -22.52
CA ASP A 172 1.26 -14.91 -23.75
C ASP A 172 2.54 -15.71 -24.04
N GLY A 173 3.71 -15.09 -23.86
CA GLY A 173 5.03 -15.63 -24.23
C GLY A 173 6.19 -15.24 -23.31
N ILE A 174 7.42 -15.46 -23.79
CA ILE A 174 8.66 -15.11 -23.06
C ILE A 174 9.62 -14.39 -24.01
N LEU A 175 10.27 -13.35 -23.52
CA LEU A 175 11.41 -12.70 -24.15
C LEU A 175 12.66 -12.96 -23.33
N GLY A 176 13.48 -13.90 -23.77
CA GLY A 176 14.74 -14.25 -23.12
C GLY A 176 15.79 -13.13 -23.20
N LEU A 177 16.42 -12.80 -22.09
CA LEU A 177 17.48 -11.79 -21.94
C LEU A 177 18.83 -12.39 -21.54
N GLY A 178 18.96 -13.71 -21.61
CA GLY A 178 20.20 -14.47 -21.44
C GLY A 178 21.13 -14.43 -22.65
N TRP A 179 22.19 -15.24 -22.61
CA TRP A 179 23.26 -15.24 -23.60
C TRP A 179 23.01 -16.19 -24.77
N ASP A 180 23.62 -15.91 -25.93
CA ASP A 180 23.49 -16.73 -27.15
C ASP A 180 23.87 -18.21 -26.95
N SER A 181 24.75 -18.50 -25.98
CA SER A 181 25.21 -19.87 -25.67
C SER A 181 24.10 -20.80 -25.16
N ILE A 182 22.98 -20.23 -24.69
CA ILE A 182 21.79 -20.98 -24.25
C ILE A 182 20.58 -20.76 -25.17
N SER A 183 20.76 -20.07 -26.31
CA SER A 183 19.72 -19.87 -27.32
C SER A 183 19.47 -21.17 -28.10
N VAL A 184 18.25 -21.70 -28.00
CA VAL A 184 17.83 -22.86 -28.79
C VAL A 184 17.79 -22.48 -30.27
N GLY A 185 18.35 -23.36 -31.12
CA GLY A 185 18.48 -23.10 -32.55
C GLY A 185 19.58 -22.10 -32.92
N HIS A 186 20.38 -21.62 -31.95
CA HIS A 186 21.45 -20.64 -32.13
C HIS A 186 20.99 -19.37 -32.85
N VAL A 187 19.72 -18.99 -32.67
CA VAL A 187 19.19 -17.71 -33.16
C VAL A 187 19.72 -16.57 -32.29
N PRO A 188 19.97 -15.38 -32.86
CA PRO A 188 20.41 -14.23 -32.07
C PRO A 188 19.45 -13.95 -30.92
N THR A 189 19.97 -13.72 -29.72
CA THR A 189 19.14 -13.32 -28.57
C THR A 189 18.60 -11.89 -28.74
N PRO A 190 17.50 -11.54 -28.07
CA PRO A 190 16.98 -10.17 -28.07
C PRO A 190 18.04 -9.14 -27.67
N MET A 191 18.82 -9.41 -26.61
CA MET A 191 19.86 -8.50 -26.17
C MET A 191 21.00 -8.37 -27.20
N ASN A 192 21.46 -9.48 -27.78
CA ASN A 192 22.46 -9.44 -28.85
C ASN A 192 21.96 -8.62 -30.05
N ALA A 193 20.72 -8.85 -30.50
CA ALA A 193 20.12 -8.11 -31.61
C ALA A 193 19.98 -6.61 -31.31
N LEU A 194 19.57 -6.24 -30.08
CA LEU A 194 19.47 -4.83 -29.66
C LEU A 194 20.84 -4.15 -29.65
N VAL A 195 21.88 -4.81 -29.13
CA VAL A 195 23.25 -4.29 -29.14
C VAL A 195 23.76 -4.15 -30.57
N ALA A 196 23.56 -5.17 -31.42
CA ALA A 196 23.98 -5.16 -32.82
C ALA A 196 23.28 -4.08 -33.64
N SER A 197 22.04 -3.73 -33.28
CA SER A 197 21.30 -2.65 -33.94
C SER A 197 21.84 -1.25 -33.65
N GLY A 198 22.66 -1.08 -32.60
CA GLY A 198 23.21 0.21 -32.17
C GLY A 198 22.19 1.16 -31.54
N GLN A 199 20.97 0.70 -31.23
CA GLN A 199 19.91 1.52 -30.66
C GLN A 199 20.15 1.88 -29.18
N LEU A 200 20.95 1.11 -28.45
CA LEU A 200 21.19 1.33 -27.03
C LEU A 200 22.37 2.29 -26.80
N PRO A 201 22.21 3.39 -26.03
CA PRO A 201 23.34 4.26 -25.67
C PRO A 201 24.45 3.53 -24.90
N LYS A 202 24.06 2.53 -24.09
CA LYS A 202 24.96 1.60 -23.41
C LYS A 202 24.41 0.19 -23.57
N PRO A 203 25.26 -0.83 -23.78
CA PRO A 203 24.83 -2.22 -23.88
C PRO A 203 24.49 -2.78 -22.48
N ILE A 204 23.50 -2.20 -21.81
CA ILE A 204 23.04 -2.57 -20.48
C ILE A 204 21.52 -2.56 -20.43
N PHE A 205 20.94 -3.31 -19.50
CA PHE A 205 19.56 -3.15 -19.07
C PHE A 205 19.48 -3.29 -17.55
N ALA A 206 18.36 -2.87 -16.95
CA ALA A 206 18.19 -2.94 -15.51
C ALA A 206 16.73 -3.19 -15.11
N PHE A 207 16.55 -3.94 -14.03
CA PHE A 207 15.24 -4.28 -13.48
C PHE A 207 14.99 -3.57 -12.16
N TYR A 208 13.85 -2.88 -12.09
CA TYR A 208 13.18 -2.47 -10.88
C TYR A 208 11.92 -3.33 -10.68
N LEU A 209 11.84 -4.11 -9.60
CA LEU A 209 10.65 -4.89 -9.28
C LEU A 209 9.96 -4.32 -8.04
N GLY A 210 8.75 -3.78 -8.20
CA GLY A 210 7.97 -3.24 -7.09
C GLY A 210 7.47 -4.33 -6.15
N ASN A 211 7.62 -4.16 -4.82
CA ASN A 211 7.09 -5.12 -3.86
C ASN A 211 5.56 -5.04 -3.77
N ASN A 212 4.86 -6.04 -4.34
CA ASN A 212 3.41 -5.98 -4.56
C ASN A 212 2.94 -4.78 -5.41
N GLN A 213 3.80 -4.30 -6.30
CA GLN A 213 3.54 -3.18 -7.21
C GLN A 213 4.08 -3.50 -8.60
N PRO A 214 3.65 -2.77 -9.65
CA PRO A 214 4.29 -2.82 -10.96
C PRO A 214 5.82 -2.63 -10.89
N GLY A 215 6.53 -3.15 -11.88
CA GLY A 215 7.97 -2.98 -12.04
C GLY A 215 8.31 -2.15 -13.28
N GLU A 216 9.60 -2.00 -13.54
CA GLU A 216 10.11 -1.37 -14.74
C GLU A 216 11.39 -2.08 -15.22
N LEU A 217 11.47 -2.29 -16.53
CA LEU A 217 12.68 -2.72 -17.22
C LEU A 217 13.20 -1.53 -18.04
N LEU A 218 14.47 -1.17 -17.85
CA LEU A 218 15.13 -0.16 -18.69
C LEU A 218 16.16 -0.81 -19.60
N PHE A 219 16.18 -0.42 -20.86
CA PHE A 219 17.28 -0.68 -21.77
C PHE A 219 18.12 0.58 -22.01
N GLY A 220 19.44 0.41 -22.15
CA GLY A 220 20.36 1.50 -22.47
C GLY A 220 20.89 2.30 -21.28
N GLY A 221 20.43 2.00 -20.06
CA GLY A 221 20.72 2.80 -18.87
C GLY A 221 20.27 2.17 -17.55
N VAL A 222 20.26 3.02 -16.52
CA VAL A 222 19.70 2.78 -15.18
C VAL A 222 18.88 4.02 -14.80
N ASP A 223 17.85 3.88 -13.97
CA ASP A 223 17.11 5.03 -13.44
C ASP A 223 17.54 5.34 -12.00
N PRO A 224 18.18 6.50 -11.74
CA PRO A 224 18.54 6.95 -10.39
C PRO A 224 17.37 7.02 -9.40
N LYS A 225 16.11 7.06 -9.85
CA LYS A 225 14.93 7.01 -8.99
C LYS A 225 14.67 5.64 -8.39
N HIS A 226 15.17 4.57 -9.01
CA HIS A 226 14.90 3.19 -8.64
C HIS A 226 15.96 2.55 -7.75
N TYR A 227 17.02 3.29 -7.38
CA TYR A 227 18.05 2.80 -6.47
C TYR A 227 18.60 3.87 -5.54
N THR A 228 19.21 3.41 -4.45
CA THR A 228 19.94 4.25 -3.49
C THR A 228 21.35 3.71 -3.30
N GLY A 229 22.29 4.63 -3.06
CA GLY A 229 23.72 4.30 -2.93
C GLY A 229 24.37 3.92 -4.25
N ASP A 230 25.60 3.40 -4.16
CA ASP A 230 26.40 3.03 -5.33
C ASP A 230 26.22 1.55 -5.72
N PHE A 231 26.32 1.29 -7.02
CA PHE A 231 26.39 -0.07 -7.54
C PHE A 231 27.67 -0.78 -7.10
N ALA A 232 27.52 -2.00 -6.61
CA ALA A 232 28.61 -2.96 -6.50
C ALA A 232 28.53 -3.94 -7.66
N PHE A 233 29.63 -4.05 -8.42
CA PHE A 233 29.68 -4.87 -9.63
C PHE A 233 30.38 -6.21 -9.38
N VAL A 234 29.81 -7.28 -9.91
CA VAL A 234 30.34 -8.64 -9.84
C VAL A 234 30.50 -9.18 -11.27
N PRO A 235 31.72 -9.57 -11.69
CA PRO A 235 31.94 -10.11 -13.02
C PRO A 235 31.22 -11.45 -13.20
N LEU A 236 30.78 -11.73 -14.43
CA LEU A 236 30.22 -13.03 -14.76
C LEU A 236 31.28 -14.13 -14.65
N SER A 237 30.87 -15.27 -14.11
CA SER A 237 31.67 -16.50 -14.05
C SER A 237 31.50 -17.36 -15.31
N SER A 238 30.39 -17.19 -16.03
CA SER A 238 30.05 -17.88 -17.28
C SER A 238 29.06 -17.04 -18.09
N GLU A 239 29.22 -17.00 -19.41
CA GLU A 239 28.29 -16.36 -20.36
C GLU A 239 27.21 -17.36 -20.82
N THR A 240 26.59 -18.04 -19.87
CA THR A 240 25.47 -18.97 -20.08
C THR A 240 24.18 -18.31 -19.62
N TYR A 241 23.92 -18.37 -18.32
CA TYR A 241 22.97 -17.49 -17.64
C TYR A 241 23.71 -16.22 -17.19
N TRP A 242 23.01 -15.30 -16.52
CA TRP A 242 23.65 -14.21 -15.77
C TRP A 242 24.30 -14.74 -14.48
N GLN A 243 25.30 -15.62 -14.67
CA GLN A 243 25.93 -16.40 -13.62
C GLN A 243 27.15 -15.69 -13.02
N ILE A 244 27.17 -15.56 -11.71
CA ILE A 244 28.24 -14.97 -10.91
C ILE A 244 28.76 -15.95 -9.86
N ASN A 245 29.95 -15.68 -9.33
CA ASN A 245 30.46 -16.41 -8.17
C ASN A 245 29.64 -16.05 -6.93
N LEU A 246 29.27 -17.07 -6.16
CA LEU A 246 28.62 -16.97 -4.86
C LEU A 246 29.65 -17.24 -3.77
N ASP A 247 29.96 -16.22 -2.98
CA ASP A 247 31.00 -16.34 -1.96
C ASP A 247 30.46 -17.09 -0.73
N ALA A 248 29.24 -16.75 -0.29
CA ALA A 248 28.57 -17.37 0.84
C ALA A 248 27.04 -17.16 0.82
N VAL A 249 26.31 -18.09 1.46
CA VAL A 249 24.94 -17.89 1.93
C VAL A 249 24.95 -18.05 3.45
N LYS A 250 24.38 -17.10 4.18
CA LYS A 250 24.37 -17.08 5.65
C LYS A 250 22.95 -16.92 6.17
N LEU A 251 22.59 -17.62 7.25
CA LEU A 251 21.36 -17.38 8.01
C LEU A 251 21.74 -16.88 9.40
N GLY A 252 21.52 -15.59 9.65
CA GLY A 252 22.16 -14.89 10.76
C GLY A 252 23.69 -14.99 10.65
N SER A 253 24.36 -15.59 11.63
CA SER A 253 25.80 -15.81 11.60
C SER A 253 26.21 -17.14 10.94
N ASP A 254 25.28 -18.05 10.68
CA ASP A 254 25.58 -19.42 10.28
C ASP A 254 25.77 -19.53 8.76
N SER A 255 26.84 -20.17 8.31
CA SER A 255 27.02 -20.48 6.89
C SER A 255 26.12 -21.66 6.47
N MET A 256 25.36 -21.46 5.40
CA MET A 256 24.28 -22.37 4.98
C MET A 256 24.55 -23.06 3.64
N SER A 257 25.51 -22.58 2.86
CA SER A 257 25.75 -23.07 1.50
C SER A 257 27.22 -23.39 1.25
N SER A 258 27.44 -24.50 0.55
CA SER A 258 28.72 -24.89 -0.05
C SER A 258 28.81 -24.53 -1.53
N THR A 259 27.68 -24.21 -2.14
CA THR A 259 27.54 -23.82 -3.55
C THR A 259 28.28 -22.53 -3.86
N LYS A 260 28.94 -22.49 -5.02
CA LYS A 260 29.85 -21.40 -5.42
C LYS A 260 29.38 -20.58 -6.61
N SER A 261 28.19 -20.88 -7.12
CA SER A 261 27.61 -20.20 -8.27
C SER A 261 26.20 -19.71 -7.93
N ALA A 262 25.86 -18.51 -8.40
CA ALA A 262 24.51 -18.01 -8.40
C ALA A 262 24.17 -17.41 -9.77
N ILE A 263 22.91 -17.50 -10.17
CA ILE A 263 22.35 -16.74 -11.30
C ILE A 263 21.36 -15.72 -10.75
N VAL A 264 21.23 -14.59 -11.43
CA VAL A 264 20.16 -13.63 -11.14
C VAL A 264 19.12 -13.76 -12.25
N ASP A 265 17.89 -14.04 -11.84
CA ASP A 265 16.87 -14.53 -12.77
C ASP A 265 15.50 -13.85 -12.59
N SER A 266 15.15 -12.92 -13.49
CA SER A 266 13.83 -12.28 -13.54
C SER A 266 12.70 -13.21 -14.02
N GLY A 267 13.02 -14.39 -14.56
CA GLY A 267 12.02 -15.43 -14.82
C GLY A 267 11.51 -16.07 -13.53
N THR A 268 12.29 -15.95 -12.43
CA THR A 268 12.07 -16.69 -11.19
C THR A 268 11.50 -15.85 -10.10
N SER A 269 10.36 -16.27 -9.54
CA SER A 269 9.76 -15.49 -8.44
C SER A 269 10.31 -15.78 -7.05
N LEU A 270 10.92 -16.94 -6.83
CA LEU A 270 11.45 -17.37 -5.52
C LEU A 270 12.98 -17.23 -5.46
N LEU A 271 13.54 -17.32 -4.26
CA LEU A 271 14.92 -17.77 -4.13
C LEU A 271 14.94 -19.29 -4.33
N ALA A 272 15.80 -19.78 -5.20
CA ALA A 272 15.95 -21.22 -5.40
C ALA A 272 17.40 -21.66 -5.12
N GLY A 273 17.58 -22.78 -4.44
CA GLY A 273 18.91 -23.32 -4.17
C GLY A 273 18.87 -24.85 -4.04
N PRO A 274 20.04 -25.51 -3.90
CA PRO A 274 20.11 -26.96 -3.74
C PRO A 274 19.17 -27.44 -2.64
N LYS A 275 18.45 -28.54 -2.87
CA LYS A 275 17.36 -28.96 -1.96
C LYS A 275 17.83 -29.19 -0.54
N ASP A 276 19.03 -29.74 -0.36
CA ASP A 276 19.59 -30.02 0.95
C ASP A 276 20.00 -28.73 1.70
N GLU A 277 20.55 -27.74 0.99
CA GLU A 277 20.88 -26.41 1.55
C GLU A 277 19.62 -25.65 1.96
N VAL A 278 18.60 -25.65 1.09
CA VAL A 278 17.31 -25.02 1.36
C VAL A 278 16.57 -25.70 2.51
N ALA A 279 16.55 -27.03 2.55
CA ALA A 279 15.95 -27.77 3.66
C ALA A 279 16.64 -27.47 5.00
N LYS A 280 17.97 -27.31 5.01
CA LYS A 280 18.71 -26.87 6.22
C LYS A 280 18.29 -25.47 6.67
N ILE A 281 18.12 -24.53 5.74
CA ILE A 281 17.63 -23.18 6.03
C ILE A 281 16.21 -23.23 6.60
N ALA A 282 15.30 -23.91 5.89
CA ALA A 282 13.91 -24.05 6.32
C ALA A 282 13.78 -24.68 7.71
N ALA A 283 14.55 -25.72 8.00
CA ALA A 283 14.56 -26.35 9.33
C ALA A 283 14.98 -25.37 10.43
N LYS A 284 16.01 -24.54 10.19
CA LYS A 284 16.44 -23.50 11.15
C LYS A 284 15.41 -22.39 11.33
N LEU A 285 14.63 -22.09 10.30
CA LEU A 285 13.52 -21.13 10.35
C LEU A 285 12.27 -21.69 11.05
N GLY A 286 12.25 -22.97 11.42
CA GLY A 286 11.05 -23.64 11.91
C GLY A 286 9.97 -23.80 10.84
N ALA A 287 10.35 -23.69 9.56
CA ALA A 287 9.45 -23.77 8.44
C ALA A 287 9.04 -25.21 8.17
N LYS A 288 7.76 -25.41 7.83
CA LYS A 288 7.20 -26.71 7.49
C LYS A 288 7.07 -26.83 5.99
N SER A 289 7.57 -27.93 5.44
CA SER A 289 7.41 -28.19 4.02
C SER A 289 5.95 -28.54 3.70
N ILE A 290 5.43 -27.95 2.63
CA ILE A 290 4.18 -28.35 2.00
C ILE A 290 4.55 -29.23 0.80
N LEU A 291 4.05 -30.46 0.77
CA LEU A 291 4.26 -31.45 -0.30
C LEU A 291 5.74 -31.70 -0.71
N GLY A 292 6.70 -31.43 0.18
CA GLY A 292 8.11 -31.78 -0.01
C GLY A 292 8.94 -30.77 -0.80
N LYS A 293 8.44 -29.57 -1.09
CA LYS A 293 9.19 -28.52 -1.82
C LYS A 293 9.16 -27.17 -1.12
N GLU A 294 7.99 -26.53 -1.04
CA GLU A 294 7.85 -25.16 -0.52
C GLU A 294 7.65 -25.15 0.99
N TYR A 295 7.84 -23.98 1.61
CA TYR A 295 7.89 -23.84 3.05
C TYR A 295 6.94 -22.76 3.57
N VAL A 296 6.20 -23.11 4.62
CA VAL A 296 5.42 -22.14 5.41
C VAL A 296 5.99 -21.98 6.80
N VAL A 297 5.90 -20.76 7.33
CA VAL A 297 6.27 -20.40 8.70
C VAL A 297 5.09 -19.80 9.43
N ASP A 298 5.17 -19.74 10.75
CA ASP A 298 4.31 -18.86 11.52
C ASP A 298 4.71 -17.40 11.26
N CYS A 299 3.78 -16.57 10.80
CA CYS A 299 4.03 -15.16 10.49
C CYS A 299 4.54 -14.37 11.70
N SER A 300 4.19 -14.80 12.92
CA SER A 300 4.64 -14.19 14.17
C SER A 300 6.05 -14.61 14.59
N ALA A 301 6.62 -15.64 13.95
CA ALA A 301 7.97 -16.08 14.23
C ALA A 301 8.96 -14.99 13.82
N LYS A 302 9.92 -14.68 14.71
CA LYS A 302 11.02 -13.78 14.40
C LYS A 302 12.07 -14.54 13.62
N LEU A 303 12.19 -14.28 12.31
CA LEU A 303 13.14 -14.98 11.45
C LEU A 303 14.49 -14.26 11.44
N PRO A 304 15.62 -14.99 11.50
CA PRO A 304 16.94 -14.42 11.24
C PRO A 304 17.07 -13.99 9.77
N ASP A 305 17.96 -13.02 9.54
CA ASP A 305 18.24 -12.52 8.21
C ASP A 305 18.95 -13.58 7.34
N LEU A 306 18.57 -13.67 6.06
CA LEU A 306 19.25 -14.47 5.04
C LEU A 306 20.16 -13.56 4.21
N THR A 307 21.46 -13.82 4.20
CA THR A 307 22.46 -12.97 3.52
C THR A 307 23.19 -13.74 2.43
N PHE A 308 23.25 -13.16 1.24
CA PHE A 308 24.09 -13.62 0.13
C PHE A 308 25.33 -12.74 0.03
N THR A 309 26.51 -13.34 0.01
CA THR A 309 27.77 -12.61 -0.24
C THR A 309 28.15 -12.78 -1.71
N LEU A 310 28.22 -11.68 -2.45
CA LEU A 310 28.52 -11.64 -3.88
C LEU A 310 29.62 -10.60 -4.13
N GLY A 311 30.74 -11.00 -4.73
CA GLY A 311 31.88 -10.11 -4.99
C GLY A 311 32.43 -9.47 -3.72
N GLY A 312 32.41 -10.19 -2.60
CA GLY A 312 32.85 -9.73 -1.29
C GLY A 312 31.91 -8.76 -0.56
N LYS A 313 30.71 -8.48 -1.10
CA LYS A 313 29.70 -7.63 -0.45
C LYS A 313 28.51 -8.46 0.02
N ASP A 314 28.01 -8.15 1.21
CA ASP A 314 26.85 -8.82 1.81
C ASP A 314 25.53 -8.15 1.35
N TYR A 315 24.59 -8.98 0.88
CA TYR A 315 23.24 -8.62 0.43
C TYR A 315 22.22 -9.34 1.31
N THR A 316 21.68 -8.61 2.28
CA THR A 316 20.85 -9.18 3.35
C THR A 316 19.37 -9.01 3.06
N LEU A 317 18.61 -10.12 3.15
CA LEU A 317 17.15 -10.20 3.13
C LEU A 317 16.64 -10.43 4.55
N SER A 318 15.77 -9.55 5.00
CA SER A 318 15.12 -9.62 6.31
C SER A 318 13.77 -10.33 6.21
N GLN A 319 13.13 -10.61 7.35
CA GLN A 319 11.84 -11.31 7.38
C GLN A 319 10.79 -10.76 6.39
N PRO A 320 10.50 -9.44 6.31
CA PRO A 320 9.52 -8.92 5.35
C PRO A 320 9.88 -9.17 3.88
N ASP A 321 11.16 -9.33 3.55
CA ASP A 321 11.60 -9.59 2.19
C ASP A 321 11.39 -11.07 1.81
N LEU A 322 11.46 -11.96 2.81
CA LEU A 322 11.35 -13.42 2.65
C LEU A 322 9.91 -13.93 2.71
N ILE A 323 8.94 -13.11 3.11
CA ILE A 323 7.53 -13.49 3.23
C ILE A 323 6.79 -13.05 1.97
N LEU A 324 6.17 -13.99 1.27
CA LEU A 324 5.43 -13.70 0.04
C LEU A 324 3.98 -13.36 0.29
N GLN A 325 3.30 -14.19 1.09
CA GLN A 325 1.88 -14.07 1.38
C GLN A 325 1.55 -14.65 2.74
N GLN A 326 0.44 -14.18 3.31
CA GLN A 326 -0.07 -14.59 4.60
C GLN A 326 -1.52 -15.06 4.49
N SER A 327 -1.83 -16.21 5.10
CA SER A 327 -3.19 -16.66 5.36
C SER A 327 -3.31 -17.06 6.83
N GLY A 328 -4.11 -16.31 7.58
CA GLY A 328 -4.18 -16.44 9.04
C GLY A 328 -2.82 -16.20 9.69
N SER A 329 -2.32 -17.18 10.46
CA SER A 329 -0.98 -17.15 11.07
C SER A 329 0.11 -17.79 10.21
N GLN A 330 -0.21 -18.31 9.02
CA GLN A 330 0.75 -18.98 8.15
C GLN A 330 1.24 -18.05 7.04
N CYS A 331 2.56 -18.02 6.85
CA CYS A 331 3.21 -17.22 5.84
C CYS A 331 4.01 -18.12 4.90
N ILE A 332 3.89 -17.89 3.58
CA ILE A 332 4.69 -18.57 2.56
C ILE A 332 6.07 -17.92 2.51
N LEU A 333 7.12 -18.74 2.64
CA LEU A 333 8.49 -18.29 2.44
C LEU A 333 8.82 -18.20 0.95
N GLY A 334 9.53 -17.14 0.57
CA GLY A 334 10.07 -16.92 -0.76
C GLY A 334 11.30 -17.77 -1.09
N LEU A 335 11.29 -19.04 -0.69
CA LEU A 335 12.41 -19.96 -0.81
C LEU A 335 11.93 -21.34 -1.26
N THR A 336 12.61 -21.91 -2.25
CA THR A 336 12.33 -23.27 -2.75
C THR A 336 13.60 -24.07 -3.03
N GLY A 337 13.51 -25.38 -2.90
CA GLY A 337 14.62 -26.30 -3.16
C GLY A 337 14.56 -26.85 -4.58
N ILE A 338 15.61 -26.61 -5.37
CA ILE A 338 15.78 -27.14 -6.72
C ILE A 338 17.19 -27.72 -6.89
N ASP A 339 17.29 -28.90 -7.50
CA ASP A 339 18.58 -29.48 -7.86
C ASP A 339 18.80 -29.26 -9.35
N VAL A 340 19.65 -28.28 -9.68
CA VAL A 340 20.08 -28.03 -11.06
C VAL A 340 21.22 -29.02 -11.38
N PRO A 341 21.05 -29.92 -12.37
CA PRO A 341 22.07 -30.91 -12.68
C PRO A 341 23.29 -30.29 -13.37
N ALA A 342 24.41 -31.00 -13.29
CA ALA A 342 25.59 -30.70 -14.11
C ALA A 342 25.23 -30.76 -15.62
N PRO A 343 25.87 -29.96 -16.49
CA PRO A 343 27.02 -29.11 -16.20
C PRO A 343 26.68 -27.72 -15.64
N ARG A 344 25.40 -27.37 -15.52
CA ARG A 344 25.00 -26.00 -15.19
C ARG A 344 24.81 -25.75 -13.69
N GLY A 345 24.54 -26.78 -12.89
CA GLY A 345 24.51 -26.69 -11.42
C GLY A 345 25.58 -27.54 -10.72
N PRO A 346 25.63 -27.52 -9.37
CA PRO A 346 24.69 -26.83 -8.47
C PRO A 346 24.87 -25.31 -8.49
N LEU A 347 23.77 -24.57 -8.37
CA LEU A 347 23.75 -23.11 -8.29
C LEU A 347 22.57 -22.62 -7.43
N TRP A 348 22.65 -21.36 -6.99
CA TRP A 348 21.52 -20.61 -6.47
C TRP A 348 20.89 -19.73 -7.55
N ILE A 349 19.59 -19.53 -7.47
CA ILE A 349 18.81 -18.62 -8.31
C ILE A 349 18.29 -17.49 -7.43
N LEU A 350 18.76 -16.28 -7.73
CA LEU A 350 18.37 -15.05 -7.06
C LEU A 350 17.25 -14.40 -7.88
N GLY A 351 16.02 -14.86 -7.64
CA GLY A 351 14.83 -14.40 -8.35
C GLY A 351 14.25 -13.07 -7.85
N ASP A 352 12.97 -12.84 -8.15
CA ASP A 352 12.20 -11.64 -7.80
C ASP A 352 12.33 -11.30 -6.31
N VAL A 353 12.33 -12.27 -5.41
CA VAL A 353 12.54 -12.02 -3.96
C VAL A 353 13.81 -11.22 -3.68
N PHE A 354 14.90 -11.54 -4.38
CA PHE A 354 16.15 -10.77 -4.30
C PHE A 354 16.04 -9.44 -5.05
N MET A 355 15.52 -9.49 -6.28
CA MET A 355 15.46 -8.34 -7.20
C MET A 355 14.44 -7.26 -6.79
N ARG A 356 13.47 -7.57 -5.90
CA ARG A 356 12.56 -6.58 -5.27
C ARG A 356 13.28 -5.73 -4.24
N LYS A 357 14.30 -6.28 -3.56
CA LYS A 357 15.09 -5.54 -2.57
C LYS A 357 16.30 -4.84 -3.20
N PHE A 358 16.87 -5.42 -4.25
CA PHE A 358 18.06 -4.90 -4.90
C PHE A 358 17.77 -4.60 -6.37
N TYR A 359 17.98 -3.35 -6.77
CA TYR A 359 17.92 -2.95 -8.16
C TYR A 359 19.13 -3.54 -8.89
N VAL A 360 18.87 -4.28 -9.96
CA VAL A 360 19.90 -5.06 -10.67
C VAL A 360 20.14 -4.49 -12.04
N GLN A 361 21.39 -4.11 -12.31
CA GLN A 361 21.89 -3.74 -13.62
C GLN A 361 22.58 -4.96 -14.26
N PHE A 362 22.15 -5.32 -15.46
CA PHE A 362 22.72 -6.35 -16.30
C PHE A 362 23.60 -5.69 -17.38
N ASP A 363 24.91 -5.75 -17.19
CA ASP A 363 25.89 -5.08 -18.05
C ASP A 363 26.44 -6.06 -19.08
N TRP A 364 25.77 -6.12 -20.24
CA TRP A 364 26.16 -7.00 -21.37
C TRP A 364 27.53 -6.62 -21.91
N GLY A 365 27.81 -5.32 -22.07
CA GLY A 365 29.07 -4.84 -22.63
C GLY A 365 30.30 -5.19 -21.78
N GLN A 366 30.16 -5.16 -20.45
CA GLN A 366 31.26 -5.48 -19.53
C GLN A 366 31.13 -6.86 -18.86
N LYS A 367 30.14 -7.67 -19.24
CA LYS A 367 29.93 -9.04 -18.77
C LYS A 367 29.92 -9.13 -17.25
N ARG A 368 29.04 -8.35 -16.62
CA ARG A 368 28.95 -8.24 -15.15
C ARG A 368 27.53 -7.86 -14.70
N LEU A 369 27.24 -8.12 -13.43
CA LEU A 369 26.03 -7.65 -12.76
C LEU A 369 26.38 -6.51 -11.81
N GLY A 370 25.53 -5.48 -11.76
CA GLY A 370 25.60 -4.40 -10.79
C GLY A 370 24.42 -4.49 -9.83
N PHE A 371 24.69 -4.38 -8.53
CA PHE A 371 23.66 -4.39 -7.50
C PHE A 371 23.69 -3.10 -6.68
N ALA A 372 22.55 -2.44 -6.58
CA ALA A 372 22.29 -1.34 -5.66
C ALA A 372 21.05 -1.64 -4.82
N LYS A 373 20.88 -0.97 -3.67
CA LYS A 373 19.65 -1.13 -2.90
C LYS A 373 18.52 -0.51 -3.72
N ALA A 374 17.46 -1.27 -4.01
CA ALA A 374 16.30 -0.71 -4.70
C ALA A 374 15.77 0.45 -3.84
N ALA A 375 15.57 1.60 -4.47
CA ALA A 375 14.70 2.59 -3.89
C ALA A 375 13.34 1.88 -3.86
N GLN A 376 12.76 1.70 -2.67
CA GLN A 376 11.35 1.35 -2.65
C GLN A 376 10.66 2.39 -3.52
N ALA A 377 9.81 1.96 -4.45
CA ALA A 377 8.93 2.89 -5.11
C ALA A 377 8.24 3.59 -3.95
N GLU A 378 8.64 4.83 -3.71
CA GLU A 378 7.64 5.86 -3.55
C GLU A 378 6.77 5.64 -4.78
N SER A 379 5.71 4.85 -4.60
CA SER A 379 4.63 4.89 -5.54
C SER A 379 4.33 6.38 -5.74
N GLN A 380 3.69 6.72 -6.84
CA GLN A 380 3.02 8.01 -6.89
C GLN A 380 1.99 8.21 -5.76
N ALA A 381 1.93 7.35 -4.74
CA ALA A 381 1.55 7.75 -3.41
C ALA A 381 2.54 8.80 -2.87
N GLN A 382 2.24 10.04 -3.20
CA GLN A 382 2.58 11.12 -2.31
C GLN A 382 1.73 10.96 -1.05
N THR A 383 2.31 11.32 0.10
CA THR A 383 1.49 11.59 1.27
C THR A 383 0.47 12.67 0.89
N LEU A 384 -0.83 12.40 0.99
CA LEU A 384 -1.83 13.40 0.67
C LEU A 384 -2.05 14.30 1.89
N ARG A 385 -1.79 15.60 1.71
CA ARG A 385 -2.15 16.63 2.68
C ARG A 385 -3.55 17.13 2.39
N VAL A 386 -4.45 16.94 3.35
CA VAL A 386 -5.79 17.52 3.35
C VAL A 386 -5.79 18.68 4.35
N PRO A 387 -5.84 19.94 3.89
CA PRO A 387 -5.98 21.07 4.79
C PRO A 387 -7.35 21.01 5.46
N LEU A 388 -7.38 21.09 6.79
CA LEU A 388 -8.62 21.08 7.57
C LEU A 388 -9.01 22.51 7.91
N GLN A 389 -10.23 22.88 7.55
CA GLN A 389 -10.82 24.14 7.95
C GLN A 389 -11.33 24.03 9.39
N LYS A 390 -11.02 25.04 10.23
CA LYS A 390 -11.59 25.14 11.58
C LYS A 390 -12.80 26.08 11.57
N ARG A 391 -13.93 25.66 12.14
CA ARG A 391 -15.00 26.57 12.58
C ARG A 391 -15.00 26.67 14.10
N GLU A 392 -14.82 27.88 14.60
CA GLU A 392 -15.08 28.19 16.00
C GLU A 392 -16.56 28.47 16.21
N LEU A 393 -17.13 27.84 17.23
CA LEU A 393 -18.42 28.24 17.78
C LEU A 393 -18.20 29.44 18.73
N THR A 394 -19.16 30.34 18.85
CA THR A 394 -19.15 31.32 19.94
C THR A 394 -19.51 30.67 21.27
N PHE A 395 -19.31 31.38 22.38
CA PHE A 395 -19.70 30.92 23.71
C PHE A 395 -21.21 30.63 23.76
N GLU A 396 -22.01 31.49 23.15
CA GLU A 396 -23.47 31.35 23.03
C GLU A 396 -23.85 30.18 22.11
N GLU A 397 -23.20 30.02 20.95
CA GLU A 397 -23.45 28.87 20.06
C GLU A 397 -23.08 27.54 20.74
N THR A 398 -22.00 27.53 21.52
CA THR A 398 -21.59 26.37 22.31
C THR A 398 -22.64 26.05 23.36
N LEU A 399 -23.15 27.06 24.10
CA LEU A 399 -24.25 26.91 25.05
C LEU A 399 -25.57 26.47 24.42
N ASP A 400 -25.92 26.98 23.25
CA ASP A 400 -27.13 26.61 22.53
C ASP A 400 -27.05 25.17 22.02
N SER A 401 -25.85 24.72 21.63
CA SER A 401 -25.59 23.31 21.30
C SER A 401 -25.91 22.39 22.48
N VAL A 402 -25.60 22.81 23.72
CA VAL A 402 -25.90 22.10 24.97
C VAL A 402 -27.41 22.05 25.23
N ASN A 403 -28.09 23.21 25.18
CA ASN A 403 -29.53 23.36 25.45
C ASN A 403 -30.38 22.40 24.60
N MET A 404 -30.00 22.17 23.35
CA MET A 404 -30.76 21.33 22.43
C MET A 404 -30.47 19.83 22.57
N GLY A 405 -29.29 19.45 23.05
CA GLY A 405 -28.94 18.07 23.36
C GLY A 405 -29.75 17.50 24.54
N VAL A 406 -30.18 18.36 25.47
CA VAL A 406 -31.00 17.99 26.64
C VAL A 406 -32.44 17.64 26.25
N GLN A 407 -33.08 18.42 25.36
CA GLN A 407 -34.49 18.18 24.98
C GLN A 407 -34.71 16.89 24.17
N LYS A 408 -33.69 16.37 23.47
CA LYS A 408 -33.79 15.08 22.75
C LYS A 408 -33.53 13.86 23.64
N TRP A 409 -32.85 14.02 24.77
CA TRP A 409 -32.49 12.91 25.66
C TRP A 409 -33.72 12.37 26.42
N GLU A 410 -34.64 13.25 26.83
CA GLU A 410 -35.91 12.85 27.46
C GLU A 410 -36.81 12.04 26.51
N ALA A 411 -36.71 12.28 25.18
CA ALA A 411 -37.48 11.55 24.18
C ALA A 411 -36.94 10.13 23.89
N ARG A 412 -35.69 9.82 24.24
CA ARG A 412 -35.03 8.54 23.92
C ARG A 412 -35.24 7.43 24.94
N LEU A 413 -35.72 7.73 26.15
CA LEU A 413 -36.05 6.70 27.16
C LEU A 413 -37.32 5.88 26.82
N GLY A 414 -37.98 6.14 25.69
CA GLY A 414 -39.21 5.45 25.27
C GLY A 414 -39.08 4.39 24.16
N ALA A 415 -37.93 4.25 23.48
CA ALA A 415 -37.82 3.38 22.29
C ALA A 415 -36.92 2.16 22.56
N LYS A 416 -37.53 0.97 22.58
CA LYS A 416 -36.82 -0.33 22.59
C LYS A 416 -36.74 -0.89 21.17
N GLY A 417 -35.55 -1.31 20.75
CA GLY A 417 -35.35 -2.35 19.73
C GLY A 417 -34.62 -1.92 18.45
N GLY A 418 -33.38 -2.40 18.29
CA GLY A 418 -32.58 -2.40 17.07
C GLY A 418 -31.15 -2.83 17.38
N GLU A 419 -30.45 -3.49 16.46
CA GLU A 419 -29.03 -3.80 16.62
C GLU A 419 -28.24 -2.50 16.72
N ASP A 420 -27.92 -2.06 17.95
CA ASP A 420 -27.60 -0.67 18.24
C ASP A 420 -26.15 -0.28 17.83
N PRO A 421 -25.98 0.68 16.88
CA PRO A 421 -24.75 1.44 16.81
C PRO A 421 -24.63 2.26 18.11
N VAL A 422 -23.46 2.21 18.73
CA VAL A 422 -23.21 2.99 19.95
C VAL A 422 -23.22 4.47 19.61
N ILE A 423 -23.99 5.19 20.42
CA ILE A 423 -24.27 6.61 20.29
C ILE A 423 -23.06 7.38 20.84
N ILE A 424 -22.25 7.96 19.96
CA ILE A 424 -21.21 8.94 20.33
C ILE A 424 -21.80 10.35 20.14
N ASP A 425 -21.86 11.14 21.22
CA ASP A 425 -22.57 12.43 21.31
C ASP A 425 -21.69 13.59 20.82
N ASP A 426 -21.56 13.73 19.49
CA ASP A 426 -20.33 14.34 18.99
C ASP A 426 -20.39 15.51 18.00
N TYR A 427 -21.33 15.50 17.07
CA TYR A 427 -21.19 16.35 15.88
C TYR A 427 -21.69 17.79 16.06
N MET A 428 -22.33 18.11 17.18
CA MET A 428 -22.80 19.48 17.43
C MET A 428 -21.62 20.46 17.57
N ASN A 429 -20.41 19.96 17.83
CA ASN A 429 -19.21 20.75 18.06
C ASN A 429 -18.05 20.45 17.11
N ALA A 430 -18.16 19.49 16.17
CA ALA A 430 -17.08 19.11 15.25
C ALA A 430 -16.48 20.35 14.54
N GLN A 431 -15.21 20.62 14.82
CA GLN A 431 -14.57 21.89 14.41
C GLN A 431 -13.79 21.78 13.12
N TYR A 432 -13.33 20.58 12.74
CA TYR A 432 -12.44 20.36 11.61
C TYR A 432 -13.12 19.58 10.49
N TYR A 433 -13.11 20.14 9.29
CA TYR A 433 -13.67 19.52 8.09
C TYR A 433 -12.82 19.84 6.86
N GLY A 434 -12.90 19.01 5.84
CA GLY A 434 -12.19 19.20 4.58
C GLY A 434 -13.02 18.78 3.38
N GLU A 435 -12.48 18.97 2.19
CA GLU A 435 -13.20 18.75 0.93
C GLU A 435 -12.99 17.33 0.41
N VAL A 436 -14.07 16.74 -0.11
CA VAL A 436 -14.05 15.55 -0.97
C VAL A 436 -14.95 15.81 -2.19
N GLU A 437 -14.75 15.05 -3.26
CA GLU A 437 -15.62 15.11 -4.43
C GLU A 437 -16.30 13.75 -4.67
N VAL A 438 -17.59 13.77 -4.98
CA VAL A 438 -18.40 12.58 -5.27
C VAL A 438 -18.93 12.65 -6.70
N GLY A 439 -18.64 11.61 -7.48
CA GLY A 439 -19.11 11.44 -8.85
C GLY A 439 -18.23 12.02 -9.95
N THR A 440 -18.69 11.88 -11.20
CA THR A 440 -17.99 12.37 -12.39
C THR A 440 -18.94 13.18 -13.30
N PRO A 441 -18.77 14.50 -13.43
CA PRO A 441 -17.76 15.33 -12.77
C PRO A 441 -17.96 15.39 -11.24
N GLY A 442 -16.85 15.62 -10.51
CA GLY A 442 -16.84 15.66 -9.05
C GLY A 442 -17.77 16.72 -8.48
N GLN A 443 -18.66 16.30 -7.57
CA GLN A 443 -19.51 17.18 -6.77
C GLN A 443 -18.85 17.39 -5.41
N LYS A 444 -18.50 18.64 -5.09
CA LYS A 444 -17.78 19.00 -3.86
C LYS A 444 -18.68 18.86 -2.64
N GLU A 445 -18.18 18.16 -1.64
CA GLU A 445 -18.82 17.96 -0.34
C GLU A 445 -17.78 18.24 0.76
N MET A 446 -18.18 19.01 1.76
CA MET A 446 -17.38 19.31 2.94
C MET A 446 -17.67 18.25 4.00
N VAL A 447 -16.68 17.44 4.37
CA VAL A 447 -16.88 16.33 5.30
C VAL A 447 -16.04 16.47 6.56
N VAL A 448 -16.60 16.03 7.68
CA VAL A 448 -15.82 15.77 8.90
C VAL A 448 -15.04 14.47 8.68
N PHE A 449 -13.72 14.51 8.88
CA PHE A 449 -12.88 13.31 8.90
C PHE A 449 -12.94 12.72 10.30
N ASP A 450 -13.71 11.65 10.45
CA ASP A 450 -14.18 11.17 11.76
C ASP A 450 -13.63 9.78 12.06
N THR A 451 -12.68 9.68 12.98
CA THR A 451 -12.13 8.39 13.43
C THR A 451 -13.08 7.60 14.35
N GLY A 452 -14.15 8.23 14.85
CA GLY A 452 -15.21 7.63 15.65
C GLY A 452 -16.31 6.94 14.81
N SER A 453 -16.32 7.08 13.49
CA SER A 453 -17.25 6.41 12.58
C SER A 453 -16.56 5.76 11.39
N ALA A 454 -17.27 4.91 10.65
CA ALA A 454 -16.70 4.07 9.58
C ALA A 454 -17.27 4.35 8.18
N ASN A 455 -18.50 4.83 8.07
CA ASN A 455 -19.13 5.08 6.79
C ASN A 455 -18.77 6.46 6.23
N LEU A 456 -18.60 6.56 4.92
CA LEU A 456 -18.75 7.84 4.20
C LEU A 456 -20.24 8.07 3.95
N TRP A 457 -20.75 9.25 4.31
CA TRP A 457 -22.07 9.68 3.88
C TRP A 457 -22.08 11.15 3.46
N VAL A 458 -22.91 11.43 2.45
CA VAL A 458 -23.16 12.79 1.93
C VAL A 458 -24.68 12.99 1.75
N PRO A 459 -25.19 14.21 1.95
CA PRO A 459 -26.61 14.49 1.84
C PRO A 459 -27.04 14.60 0.37
N ASN A 460 -28.19 14.04 0.00
CA ASN A 460 -28.86 14.37 -1.27
C ASN A 460 -30.02 15.36 -1.08
N THR A 461 -30.35 15.69 0.18
CA THR A 461 -31.28 16.76 0.54
C THR A 461 -30.69 17.67 1.61
N ARG A 462 -31.09 18.94 1.60
CA ARG A 462 -30.68 19.92 2.61
C ARG A 462 -31.87 20.48 3.39
N PRO A 463 -31.69 20.82 4.68
CA PRO A 463 -32.68 21.56 5.44
C PRO A 463 -33.08 22.90 4.80
N PHE A 464 -34.33 23.33 5.02
CA PHE A 464 -34.80 24.66 4.62
C PHE A 464 -33.89 25.77 5.20
N LEU A 465 -33.46 26.71 4.34
CA LEU A 465 -32.54 27.81 4.66
C LEU A 465 -31.14 27.39 5.15
N SER A 466 -30.63 26.22 4.71
CA SER A 466 -29.21 25.86 4.91
C SER A 466 -28.39 26.07 3.64
N SER A 467 -27.08 26.25 3.81
CA SER A 467 -26.10 26.43 2.74
C SER A 467 -25.34 25.15 2.36
N HIS A 468 -25.80 23.99 2.83
CA HIS A 468 -25.16 22.71 2.56
C HIS A 468 -25.15 22.39 1.07
N ASN A 469 -24.04 21.81 0.63
CA ASN A 469 -23.96 21.09 -0.64
C ASN A 469 -24.85 19.85 -0.57
N ILE A 470 -25.24 19.37 -1.75
CA ILE A 470 -26.01 18.14 -1.89
C ILE A 470 -25.46 17.37 -3.08
N TYR A 471 -25.32 16.07 -2.89
CA TYR A 471 -24.97 15.14 -3.93
C TYR A 471 -26.21 14.85 -4.79
N ASP A 472 -26.09 15.09 -6.09
CA ASP A 472 -27.11 14.79 -7.10
C ASP A 472 -26.60 13.68 -8.02
N HIS A 473 -27.02 12.44 -7.76
CA HIS A 473 -26.58 11.29 -8.55
C HIS A 473 -26.93 11.39 -10.04
N SER A 474 -27.93 12.20 -10.42
CA SER A 474 -28.33 12.37 -11.82
C SER A 474 -27.29 13.15 -12.64
N LYS A 475 -26.37 13.85 -11.98
CA LYS A 475 -25.29 14.61 -12.59
C LYS A 475 -23.99 13.83 -12.74
N SER A 476 -23.91 12.61 -12.21
CA SER A 476 -22.71 11.78 -12.26
C SER A 476 -22.81 10.70 -13.34
N SER A 477 -21.80 10.65 -14.20
CA SER A 477 -21.62 9.61 -15.23
C SER A 477 -21.08 8.29 -14.70
N THR A 478 -20.52 8.29 -13.49
CA THR A 478 -19.96 7.10 -12.81
C THR A 478 -20.90 6.51 -11.76
N TYR A 479 -22.04 7.15 -11.51
CA TYR A 479 -23.04 6.67 -10.55
C TYR A 479 -23.58 5.28 -10.91
N LYS A 480 -23.65 4.43 -9.89
CA LYS A 480 -24.26 3.11 -9.90
C LYS A 480 -25.25 3.00 -8.73
N LYS A 481 -26.50 2.71 -9.08
CA LYS A 481 -27.57 2.49 -8.09
C LYS A 481 -27.28 1.23 -7.27
N ASN A 482 -27.25 1.36 -5.94
CA ASN A 482 -27.32 0.24 -5.01
C ASN A 482 -28.74 0.16 -4.38
N GLY A 483 -29.18 1.22 -3.70
CA GLY A 483 -30.56 1.37 -3.23
C GLY A 483 -30.90 0.65 -1.92
N THR A 484 -29.94 -0.06 -1.30
CA THR A 484 -30.14 -0.68 0.01
C THR A 484 -30.30 0.39 1.08
N THR A 485 -31.38 0.33 1.87
CA THR A 485 -31.64 1.33 2.91
C THR A 485 -30.68 1.20 4.09
N PHE A 486 -30.29 2.32 4.68
CA PHE A 486 -29.52 2.35 5.93
C PHE A 486 -30.13 3.33 6.93
N ALA A 487 -29.77 3.13 8.20
CA ALA A 487 -29.93 4.11 9.26
C ALA A 487 -28.65 4.13 10.09
N ILE A 488 -28.07 5.31 10.26
CA ILE A 488 -26.89 5.52 11.11
C ILE A 488 -27.31 6.40 12.28
N GLN A 489 -26.98 5.96 13.50
CA GLN A 489 -27.28 6.70 14.72
C GLN A 489 -26.03 7.42 15.23
N TYR A 490 -26.02 8.74 15.11
CA TYR A 490 -25.06 9.60 15.79
C TYR A 490 -25.68 10.16 17.08
N GLY A 491 -24.88 10.67 18.02
CA GLY A 491 -25.46 11.24 19.23
C GLY A 491 -26.22 12.54 19.00
N SER A 492 -25.77 13.37 18.06
CA SER A 492 -26.51 14.53 17.54
C SER A 492 -27.88 14.14 16.93
N GLY A 493 -27.98 12.94 16.39
CA GLY A 493 -29.23 12.35 15.91
C GLY A 493 -29.06 11.35 14.76
N PRO A 494 -30.15 10.68 14.35
CA PRO A 494 -30.11 9.71 13.27
C PRO A 494 -30.02 10.40 11.91
N VAL A 495 -29.36 9.72 10.98
CA VAL A 495 -29.50 9.93 9.53
C VAL A 495 -29.98 8.64 8.88
N SER A 496 -30.73 8.75 7.80
CA SER A 496 -31.15 7.60 6.99
C SER A 496 -31.13 7.95 5.51
N GLY A 497 -31.13 6.92 4.68
CA GLY A 497 -31.17 7.03 3.23
C GLY A 497 -30.90 5.69 2.58
N VAL A 498 -30.19 5.70 1.45
CA VAL A 498 -29.80 4.50 0.70
C VAL A 498 -28.31 4.48 0.41
N PHE A 499 -27.72 3.29 0.33
CA PHE A 499 -26.39 3.15 -0.23
C PHE A 499 -26.43 3.42 -1.75
N SER A 500 -25.39 4.08 -2.23
CA SER A 500 -25.11 4.37 -3.64
C SER A 500 -23.65 4.03 -3.92
N ALA A 501 -23.29 3.77 -5.18
CA ALA A 501 -21.90 3.60 -5.58
C ALA A 501 -21.51 4.67 -6.61
N ASP A 502 -20.36 5.30 -6.42
CA ASP A 502 -19.82 6.29 -7.35
C ASP A 502 -18.30 6.46 -7.14
N ASP A 503 -17.63 7.18 -8.03
CA ASP A 503 -16.23 7.56 -7.86
C ASP A 503 -16.11 8.63 -6.74
N ILE A 504 -15.19 8.42 -5.79
CA ILE A 504 -14.87 9.38 -4.72
C ILE A 504 -13.45 9.88 -4.92
N THR A 505 -13.26 11.19 -4.80
CA THR A 505 -11.94 11.82 -4.83
C THR A 505 -11.68 12.55 -3.52
N ILE A 506 -10.54 12.26 -2.88
CA ILE A 506 -10.04 12.94 -1.68
C ILE A 506 -8.70 13.56 -2.10
N GLY A 507 -8.68 14.83 -2.47
CA GLY A 507 -7.49 15.44 -3.09
C GLY A 507 -7.03 14.65 -4.32
N ASP A 508 -5.84 14.05 -4.27
CA ASP A 508 -5.30 13.21 -5.35
C ASP A 508 -5.66 11.72 -5.24
N LEU A 509 -6.23 11.28 -4.10
CA LEU A 509 -6.63 9.90 -3.87
C LEU A 509 -7.99 9.61 -4.50
N LYS A 510 -8.12 8.52 -5.25
CA LYS A 510 -9.34 8.19 -6.00
C LYS A 510 -9.86 6.80 -5.67
N LEU A 511 -11.08 6.71 -5.16
CA LEU A 511 -11.79 5.45 -4.96
C LEU A 511 -12.78 5.27 -6.10
N LYS A 512 -12.55 4.26 -6.94
CA LYS A 512 -13.42 3.90 -8.07
C LYS A 512 -14.60 3.06 -7.58
N ASP A 513 -15.80 3.30 -8.11
CA ASP A 513 -16.99 2.47 -7.82
C ASP A 513 -17.24 2.25 -6.31
N TYR A 514 -16.97 3.27 -5.50
CA TYR A 514 -16.99 3.15 -4.04
C TYR A 514 -18.41 3.26 -3.50
N THR A 515 -18.78 2.35 -2.58
CA THR A 515 -20.11 2.36 -1.95
C THR A 515 -20.14 3.30 -0.76
N PHE A 516 -21.05 4.28 -0.77
CA PHE A 516 -21.24 5.26 0.29
C PHE A 516 -22.73 5.46 0.60
N ALA A 517 -23.02 6.10 1.73
CA ALA A 517 -24.38 6.39 2.18
C ALA A 517 -24.89 7.72 1.60
N GLU A 518 -25.89 7.65 0.72
CA GLU A 518 -26.62 8.81 0.20
C GLU A 518 -27.78 9.14 1.14
N VAL A 519 -27.63 10.20 1.94
CA VAL A 519 -28.57 10.56 3.02
C VAL A 519 -29.69 11.45 2.50
N ASP A 520 -30.94 10.99 2.64
CA ASP A 520 -32.14 11.77 2.29
C ASP A 520 -32.85 12.39 3.50
N LYS A 521 -32.49 11.97 4.71
CA LYS A 521 -33.10 12.44 5.95
C LYS A 521 -32.04 12.86 6.98
N THR A 522 -31.80 14.16 7.06
CA THR A 522 -30.89 14.81 8.03
C THR A 522 -31.61 15.51 9.18
N SER A 523 -32.95 15.51 9.21
CA SER A 523 -33.74 16.22 10.23
C SER A 523 -33.44 15.78 11.67
N GLY A 524 -32.94 14.54 11.82
CA GLY A 524 -32.47 14.00 13.09
C GLY A 524 -31.28 14.75 13.69
N LEU A 525 -30.41 15.37 12.88
CA LEU A 525 -29.18 16.05 13.35
C LEU A 525 -29.43 17.41 14.03
N GLY A 526 -30.62 17.99 13.87
CA GLY A 526 -31.00 19.22 14.57
C GLY A 526 -30.37 20.53 14.04
N LEU A 527 -30.38 21.56 14.89
CA LEU A 527 -29.96 22.92 14.53
C LEU A 527 -28.44 23.05 14.34
N GLY A 528 -27.63 22.27 15.07
CA GLY A 528 -26.17 22.28 14.91
C GLY A 528 -25.76 21.90 13.50
N TYR A 529 -26.36 20.85 12.92
CA TYR A 529 -26.18 20.55 11.50
C TYR A 529 -26.77 21.62 10.60
N ARG A 530 -28.00 22.10 10.85
CA ARG A 530 -28.63 23.13 10.00
C ARG A 530 -27.78 24.40 9.85
N LEU A 531 -27.13 24.82 10.93
CA LEU A 531 -26.26 26.00 10.95
C LEU A 531 -24.80 25.64 10.63
N GLY A 532 -24.46 24.35 10.55
CA GLY A 532 -23.13 23.79 10.30
C GLY A 532 -22.54 24.18 8.95
N LYS A 533 -21.23 23.95 8.78
CA LYS A 533 -20.50 24.21 7.51
C LYS A 533 -19.99 22.95 6.82
N PHE A 534 -20.21 21.79 7.43
CA PHE A 534 -19.95 20.49 6.82
C PHE A 534 -21.27 19.93 6.29
N ASP A 535 -21.19 19.25 5.18
CA ASP A 535 -22.28 18.59 4.48
C ASP A 535 -22.43 17.14 4.95
N GLY A 536 -21.30 16.43 5.13
CA GLY A 536 -21.27 14.99 5.41
C GLY A 536 -20.18 14.55 6.39
N ILE A 537 -19.96 13.23 6.46
CA ILE A 537 -18.90 12.61 7.27
C ILE A 537 -18.16 11.58 6.43
N LEU A 538 -16.83 11.58 6.53
CA LEU A 538 -15.95 10.54 6.05
C LEU A 538 -15.39 9.78 7.26
N GLY A 539 -15.95 8.60 7.53
CA GLY A 539 -15.50 7.73 8.61
C GLY A 539 -14.10 7.15 8.36
N LEU A 540 -13.22 7.23 9.36
CA LEU A 540 -11.86 6.70 9.35
C LEU A 540 -11.66 5.56 10.37
N GLY A 541 -12.76 5.02 10.90
CA GLY A 541 -12.82 3.84 11.76
C GLY A 541 -12.72 2.51 11.00
N TRP A 542 -13.02 1.41 11.69
CA TRP A 542 -12.83 0.05 11.17
C TRP A 542 -14.10 -0.53 10.54
N ASP A 543 -13.93 -1.47 9.61
CA ASP A 543 -15.02 -2.17 8.92
C ASP A 543 -15.99 -2.86 9.89
N SER A 544 -15.53 -3.27 11.07
CA SER A 544 -16.34 -3.93 12.09
C SER A 544 -17.49 -3.08 12.63
N ILE A 545 -17.41 -1.74 12.50
CA ILE A 545 -18.46 -0.79 12.88
C ILE A 545 -19.10 -0.10 11.67
N SER A 546 -18.77 -0.53 10.44
CA SER A 546 -19.39 -0.03 9.21
C SER A 546 -20.82 -0.52 9.10
N VAL A 547 -21.78 0.41 9.06
CA VAL A 547 -23.19 0.10 8.81
C VAL A 547 -23.33 -0.45 7.41
N GLY A 548 -24.08 -1.55 7.27
CA GLY A 548 -24.25 -2.26 6.00
C GLY A 548 -23.04 -3.08 5.56
N HIS A 549 -21.99 -3.18 6.40
CA HIS A 549 -20.75 -3.90 6.11
C HIS A 549 -20.09 -3.47 4.78
N VAL A 550 -20.27 -2.21 4.39
CA VAL A 550 -19.60 -1.63 3.23
C VAL A 550 -18.14 -1.33 3.58
N PRO A 551 -17.19 -1.44 2.63
CA PRO A 551 -15.79 -1.11 2.88
C PRO A 551 -15.64 0.30 3.46
N THR A 552 -14.77 0.47 4.46
CA THR A 552 -14.45 1.81 4.96
C THR A 552 -13.55 2.57 3.99
N PRO A 553 -13.51 3.92 4.05
CA PRO A 553 -12.60 4.72 3.24
C PRO A 553 -11.13 4.31 3.42
N MET A 554 -10.70 4.06 4.66
CA MET A 554 -9.32 3.65 4.94
C MET A 554 -9.02 2.25 4.38
N ASN A 555 -9.93 1.29 4.55
CA ASN A 555 -9.76 -0.04 3.95
C ASN A 555 -9.65 0.07 2.42
N ALA A 556 -10.55 0.81 1.77
CA ALA A 556 -10.52 1.00 0.33
C ALA A 556 -9.25 1.70 -0.17
N LEU A 557 -8.76 2.72 0.54
CA LEU A 557 -7.50 3.39 0.21
C LEU A 557 -6.29 2.46 0.34
N VAL A 558 -6.22 1.65 1.40
CA VAL A 558 -5.15 0.67 1.56
C VAL A 558 -5.22 -0.41 0.49
N ALA A 559 -6.41 -0.97 0.24
CA ALA A 559 -6.63 -1.98 -0.78
C ALA A 559 -6.27 -1.48 -2.20
N SER A 560 -6.46 -0.17 -2.46
CA SER A 560 -6.09 0.44 -3.74
C SER A 560 -4.58 0.66 -3.94
N GLY A 561 -3.75 0.50 -2.90
CA GLY A 561 -2.31 0.72 -2.98
C GLY A 561 -1.89 2.20 -3.14
N GLN A 562 -2.83 3.14 -3.00
CA GLN A 562 -2.59 4.57 -3.21
C GLN A 562 -1.86 5.28 -2.06
N LEU A 563 -1.58 4.59 -0.96
CA LEU A 563 -0.86 5.14 0.19
C LEU A 563 0.56 4.57 0.26
N PRO A 564 1.60 5.40 0.51
CA PRO A 564 2.97 4.90 0.67
C PRO A 564 3.13 4.10 1.97
N LYS A 565 2.31 4.41 2.98
CA LYS A 565 2.14 3.64 4.22
C LYS A 565 0.66 3.59 4.57
N PRO A 566 0.13 2.48 5.10
CA PRO A 566 -1.26 2.37 5.56
C PRO A 566 -1.45 3.12 6.90
N ILE A 567 -1.17 4.41 6.92
CA ILE A 567 -1.27 5.28 8.09
C ILE A 567 -1.91 6.61 7.68
N PHE A 568 -2.47 7.32 8.65
CA PHE A 568 -2.78 8.74 8.52
C PHE A 568 -2.47 9.46 9.84
N ALA A 569 -2.35 10.78 9.82
CA ALA A 569 -2.04 11.54 11.01
C ALA A 569 -2.73 12.90 11.04
N PHE A 570 -3.13 13.32 12.24
CA PHE A 570 -3.81 14.59 12.48
C PHE A 570 -2.90 15.58 13.21
N TYR A 571 -2.78 16.78 12.65
CA TYR A 571 -2.33 17.99 13.33
C TYR A 571 -3.52 18.93 13.47
N LEU A 572 -3.95 19.21 14.70
CA LEU A 572 -5.04 20.15 14.96
C LEU A 572 -4.48 21.45 15.54
N GLY A 573 -4.63 22.55 14.81
CA GLY A 573 -4.18 23.86 15.26
C GLY A 573 -5.02 24.38 16.43
N ASN A 574 -4.39 24.90 17.49
CA ASN A 574 -5.12 25.59 18.55
C ASN A 574 -5.61 26.96 18.04
N ASN A 575 -6.93 27.07 17.83
CA ASN A 575 -7.57 28.24 17.21
C ASN A 575 -7.03 28.58 15.81
N GLN A 576 -6.57 27.56 15.08
CA GLN A 576 -6.02 27.65 13.73
C GLN A 576 -6.50 26.45 12.89
N PRO A 577 -6.40 26.52 11.55
CA PRO A 577 -6.61 25.36 10.68
C PRO A 577 -5.75 24.15 11.09
N GLY A 578 -6.20 22.96 10.71
CA GLY A 578 -5.48 21.70 10.92
C GLY A 578 -4.96 21.10 9.62
N GLU A 579 -4.31 19.95 9.73
CA GLU A 579 -3.90 19.12 8.61
C GLU A 579 -4.20 17.64 8.94
N LEU A 580 -4.81 16.96 7.97
CA LEU A 580 -4.85 15.51 7.91
C LEU A 580 -3.85 15.06 6.83
N LEU A 581 -2.95 14.16 7.20
CA LEU A 581 -1.96 13.59 6.28
C LEU A 581 -2.24 12.11 6.08
N PHE A 582 -2.65 11.71 4.88
CA PHE A 582 -2.70 10.29 4.51
C PHE A 582 -1.33 9.82 4.06
N GLY A 583 -0.98 8.58 4.41
CA GLY A 583 0.23 7.94 3.90
C GLY A 583 1.52 8.22 4.66
N GLY A 584 1.49 9.09 5.67
CA GLY A 584 2.69 9.61 6.30
C GLY A 584 2.47 10.34 7.61
N VAL A 585 3.53 10.97 8.09
CA VAL A 585 3.57 11.92 9.20
C VAL A 585 4.38 13.16 8.76
N ASP A 586 4.06 14.34 9.26
CA ASP A 586 4.84 15.55 8.97
C ASP A 586 5.78 15.90 10.14
N PRO A 587 7.11 15.78 9.98
CA PRO A 587 8.09 16.19 10.99
C PRO A 587 7.99 17.65 11.46
N LYS A 588 7.33 18.53 10.70
CA LYS A 588 7.10 19.94 11.09
C LYS A 588 6.00 20.08 12.14
N HIS A 589 5.11 19.10 12.26
CA HIS A 589 3.93 19.16 13.11
C HIS A 589 4.11 18.47 14.48
N TYR A 590 5.28 17.88 14.74
CA TYR A 590 5.57 17.28 16.03
C TYR A 590 7.02 17.50 16.49
N THR A 591 7.25 17.25 17.78
CA THR A 591 8.58 17.27 18.40
C THR A 591 8.78 16.00 19.23
N GLY A 592 10.03 15.53 19.28
CA GLY A 592 10.39 14.28 19.94
C GLY A 592 9.92 13.04 19.19
N ASP A 593 10.05 11.88 19.83
CA ASP A 593 9.69 10.59 19.25
C ASP A 593 8.24 10.19 19.54
N PHE A 594 7.64 9.44 18.61
CA PHE A 594 6.36 8.79 18.81
C PHE A 594 6.44 7.71 19.89
N ALA A 595 5.45 7.69 20.78
CA ALA A 595 5.16 6.55 21.63
C ALA A 595 3.94 5.82 21.08
N PHE A 596 4.10 4.53 20.77
CA PHE A 596 3.07 3.71 20.17
C PHE A 596 2.31 2.88 21.20
N VAL A 597 1.00 2.83 21.07
CA VAL A 597 0.09 2.04 21.89
C VAL A 597 -0.75 1.14 20.97
N PRO A 598 -0.68 -0.19 21.13
CA PRO A 598 -1.46 -1.11 20.30
C PRO A 598 -2.95 -0.96 20.56
N LEU A 599 -3.77 -1.22 19.54
CA LEU A 599 -5.21 -1.25 19.71
C LEU A 599 -5.63 -2.41 20.61
N SER A 600 -6.62 -2.14 21.45
CA SER A 600 -7.29 -3.12 22.30
C SER A 600 -8.49 -3.78 21.59
N SER A 601 -9.04 -3.11 20.56
CA SER A 601 -10.15 -3.59 19.73
C SER A 601 -10.13 -2.86 18.38
N GLU A 602 -10.36 -3.59 17.29
CA GLU A 602 -10.50 -3.05 15.92
C GLU A 602 -11.95 -2.63 15.66
N THR A 603 -12.54 -1.86 16.58
CA THR A 603 -13.88 -1.27 16.49
C THR A 603 -13.77 0.22 16.23
N TYR A 604 -13.55 0.99 17.29
CA TYR A 604 -13.02 2.35 17.21
C TYR A 604 -11.50 2.29 17.27
N TRP A 605 -10.82 3.44 17.18
CA TRP A 605 -9.39 3.54 17.51
C TRP A 605 -9.15 3.43 19.03
N GLN A 606 -9.51 2.25 19.56
CA GLN A 606 -9.59 1.95 20.98
C GLN A 606 -8.27 1.38 21.51
N ILE A 607 -7.75 1.99 22.56
CA ILE A 607 -6.54 1.58 23.27
C ILE A 607 -6.82 1.35 24.76
N ASN A 608 -5.91 0.63 25.41
CA ASN A 608 -5.94 0.51 26.86
C ASN A 608 -5.58 1.86 27.51
N LEU A 609 -6.38 2.24 28.51
CA LEU A 609 -6.17 3.40 29.36
C LEU A 609 -5.62 2.94 30.71
N ASP A 610 -4.39 3.33 31.01
CA ASP A 610 -3.74 2.89 32.25
C ASP A 610 -4.26 3.68 33.45
N ALA A 611 -4.36 5.01 33.30
CA ALA A 611 -4.86 5.93 34.31
C ALA A 611 -5.29 7.29 33.73
N VAL A 612 -6.23 7.95 34.41
CA VAL A 612 -6.49 9.39 34.36
C VAL A 612 -6.16 9.98 35.72
N LYS A 613 -5.38 11.05 35.75
CA LYS A 613 -4.95 11.72 36.98
C LYS A 613 -5.25 13.22 36.91
N LEU A 614 -5.69 13.80 38.01
CA LEU A 614 -5.80 15.26 38.18
C LEU A 614 -4.79 15.70 39.24
N GLY A 615 -3.70 16.35 38.81
CA GLY A 615 -2.51 16.50 39.64
C GLY A 615 -1.98 15.14 40.09
N SER A 616 -1.92 14.89 41.40
CA SER A 616 -1.53 13.60 41.98
C SER A 616 -2.67 12.59 42.12
N ASP A 617 -3.92 13.02 41.96
CA ASP A 617 -5.08 12.20 42.32
C ASP A 617 -5.49 11.32 41.14
N SER A 618 -5.65 10.00 41.36
CA SER A 618 -6.19 9.10 40.36
C SER A 618 -7.71 9.27 40.25
N MET A 619 -8.20 9.46 39.03
CA MET A 619 -9.59 9.82 38.72
C MET A 619 -10.35 8.72 37.98
N SER A 620 -9.65 7.79 37.31
CA SER A 620 -10.28 6.76 36.46
C SER A 620 -10.38 5.39 37.13
N SER A 621 -11.58 4.81 37.07
CA SER A 621 -11.82 3.37 37.20
C SER A 621 -11.84 2.66 35.84
N THR A 622 -12.06 3.43 34.77
CA THR A 622 -12.13 2.98 33.38
C THR A 622 -10.77 2.58 32.82
N LYS A 623 -10.76 1.56 31.95
CA LYS A 623 -9.55 0.94 31.38
C LYS A 623 -9.42 1.03 29.86
N SER A 624 -10.36 1.71 29.20
CA SER A 624 -10.37 1.88 27.76
C SER A 624 -10.48 3.36 27.39
N ALA A 625 -9.79 3.75 26.32
CA ALA A 625 -9.98 5.03 25.68
C ALA A 625 -10.05 4.87 24.16
N ILE A 626 -10.78 5.73 23.48
CA ILE A 626 -10.74 5.90 22.03
C ILE A 626 -10.15 7.28 21.73
N VAL A 627 -9.44 7.40 20.61
CA VAL A 627 -8.98 8.70 20.10
C VAL A 627 -9.86 9.07 18.92
N ASP A 628 -10.49 10.25 18.98
CA ASP A 628 -11.60 10.58 18.12
C ASP A 628 -11.55 12.01 17.56
N SER A 629 -11.26 12.15 16.26
CA SER A 629 -11.30 13.43 15.55
C SER A 629 -12.72 13.94 15.24
N GLY A 630 -13.75 13.11 15.39
CA GLY A 630 -15.14 13.56 15.36
C GLY A 630 -15.49 14.40 16.60
N THR A 631 -14.75 14.19 17.70
CA THR A 631 -15.07 14.74 19.02
C THR A 631 -14.24 15.94 19.38
N SER A 632 -14.90 17.04 19.72
CA SER A 632 -14.18 18.25 20.11
C SER A 632 -13.81 18.34 21.60
N LEU A 633 -14.52 17.64 22.47
CA LEU A 633 -14.27 17.62 23.93
C LEU A 633 -13.52 16.35 24.34
N LEU A 634 -12.90 16.37 25.52
CA LEU A 634 -12.65 15.12 26.24
C LEU A 634 -14.00 14.61 26.77
N ALA A 635 -14.32 13.34 26.52
CA ALA A 635 -15.51 12.73 27.08
C ALA A 635 -15.12 11.54 27.96
N GLY A 636 -15.76 11.40 29.12
CA GLY A 636 -15.52 10.28 30.02
C GLY A 636 -16.77 9.92 30.81
N PRO A 637 -16.75 8.81 31.57
CA PRO A 637 -17.88 8.40 32.41
C PRO A 637 -18.35 9.55 33.29
N LYS A 638 -19.67 9.75 33.39
CA LYS A 638 -20.22 10.94 34.06
C LYS A 638 -19.73 11.10 35.49
N ASP A 639 -19.60 10.00 36.23
CA ASP A 639 -19.12 10.02 37.61
C ASP A 639 -17.64 10.42 37.72
N GLU A 640 -16.79 9.99 36.78
CA GLU A 640 -15.37 10.36 36.76
C GLU A 640 -15.20 11.84 36.38
N VAL A 641 -15.95 12.29 35.37
CA VAL A 641 -15.95 13.68 34.91
C VAL A 641 -16.52 14.63 35.96
N ALA A 642 -17.63 14.28 36.62
CA ALA A 642 -18.21 15.08 37.69
C ALA A 642 -17.25 15.24 38.87
N LYS A 643 -16.48 14.19 39.22
CA LYS A 643 -15.42 14.26 40.25
C LYS A 643 -14.29 15.20 39.83
N ILE A 644 -13.86 15.14 38.56
CA ILE A 644 -12.85 16.06 38.01
C ILE A 644 -13.36 17.50 38.07
N ALA A 645 -14.55 17.75 37.53
CA ALA A 645 -15.17 19.07 37.50
C ALA A 645 -15.33 19.67 38.91
N ALA A 646 -15.77 18.87 39.89
CA ALA A 646 -15.88 19.31 41.27
C ALA A 646 -14.53 19.74 41.87
N LYS A 647 -13.45 18.97 41.61
CA LYS A 647 -12.09 19.33 42.05
C LYS A 647 -11.54 20.58 41.35
N LEU A 648 -11.97 20.84 40.12
CA LEU A 648 -11.63 22.05 39.36
C LEU A 648 -12.45 23.28 39.78
N GLY A 649 -13.44 23.12 40.68
CA GLY A 649 -14.38 24.19 41.03
C GLY A 649 -15.33 24.57 39.88
N ALA A 650 -15.47 23.70 38.89
CA ALA A 650 -16.28 23.93 37.71
C ALA A 650 -17.77 23.70 38.00
N LYS A 651 -18.62 24.48 37.34
CA LYS A 651 -20.08 24.40 37.47
C LYS A 651 -20.66 23.81 36.20
N SER A 652 -21.51 22.81 36.35
CA SER A 652 -22.21 22.22 35.22
C SER A 652 -23.24 23.21 34.66
N ILE A 653 -23.29 23.28 33.34
CA ILE A 653 -24.35 23.94 32.59
C ILE A 653 -25.28 22.84 32.09
N LEU A 654 -26.54 22.89 32.51
CA LEU A 654 -27.61 22.01 32.02
C LEU A 654 -27.31 20.50 32.16
N GLY A 655 -26.42 20.12 33.09
CA GLY A 655 -26.12 18.73 33.43
C GLY A 655 -25.13 18.02 32.52
N LYS A 656 -24.47 18.72 31.58
CA LYS A 656 -23.48 18.12 30.65
C LYS A 656 -22.12 18.84 30.69
N GLU A 657 -22.00 20.00 30.05
CA GLU A 657 -20.76 20.77 29.94
C GLU A 657 -20.45 21.54 31.23
N TYR A 658 -19.20 21.99 31.38
CA TYR A 658 -18.73 22.66 32.58
C TYR A 658 -18.08 24.02 32.27
N VAL A 659 -18.37 25.02 33.11
CA VAL A 659 -17.66 26.30 33.11
C VAL A 659 -16.86 26.49 34.39
N VAL A 660 -15.72 27.16 34.26
CA VAL A 660 -14.85 27.55 35.36
C VAL A 660 -14.54 29.03 35.28
N ASP A 661 -14.08 29.64 36.38
CA ASP A 661 -13.48 30.97 36.31
C ASP A 661 -12.17 30.89 35.51
N CYS A 662 -12.04 31.69 34.45
CA CYS A 662 -10.84 31.71 33.60
C CYS A 662 -9.56 32.01 34.38
N SER A 663 -9.66 32.73 35.50
CA SER A 663 -8.53 33.07 36.38
C SER A 663 -8.17 31.97 37.38
N ALA A 664 -9.00 30.94 37.51
CA ALA A 664 -8.73 29.81 38.41
C ALA A 664 -7.48 29.08 37.94
N LYS A 665 -6.58 28.75 38.89
CA LYS A 665 -5.42 27.89 38.60
C LYS A 665 -5.89 26.44 38.60
N LEU A 666 -5.85 25.81 37.43
CA LEU A 666 -6.29 24.42 37.30
C LEU A 666 -5.10 23.46 37.42
N PRO A 667 -5.20 22.38 38.22
CA PRO A 667 -4.23 21.29 38.18
C PRO A 667 -4.23 20.61 36.81
N ASP A 668 -3.09 20.03 36.47
CA ASP A 668 -2.89 19.29 35.22
C ASP A 668 -3.76 18.03 35.17
N LEU A 669 -4.39 17.77 34.03
CA LEU A 669 -5.10 16.53 33.73
C LEU A 669 -4.18 15.63 32.90
N THR A 670 -3.85 14.45 33.40
CA THR A 670 -2.90 13.52 32.76
C THR A 670 -3.57 12.21 32.41
N PHE A 671 -3.39 11.77 31.17
CA PHE A 671 -3.76 10.45 30.69
C PHE A 671 -2.51 9.59 30.58
N THR A 672 -2.50 8.40 31.19
CA THR A 672 -1.43 7.42 31.02
C THR A 672 -1.86 6.39 29.98
N LEU A 673 -1.13 6.32 28.86
CA LEU A 673 -1.42 5.41 27.74
C LEU A 673 -0.14 4.66 27.36
N GLY A 674 -0.18 3.32 27.39
CA GLY A 674 1.00 2.49 27.09
C GLY A 674 2.18 2.77 28.04
N GLY A 675 1.89 3.07 29.30
CA GLY A 675 2.88 3.40 30.33
C GLY A 675 3.51 4.79 30.22
N LYS A 676 3.05 5.65 29.31
CA LYS A 676 3.54 7.04 29.16
C LYS A 676 2.46 8.04 29.56
N ASP A 677 2.86 9.08 30.28
CA ASP A 677 1.98 10.16 30.73
C ASP A 677 1.85 11.25 29.65
N TYR A 678 0.61 11.63 29.36
CA TYR A 678 0.19 12.68 28.43
C TYR A 678 -0.60 13.74 29.18
N THR A 679 0.05 14.86 29.46
CA THR A 679 -0.45 15.90 30.35
C THR A 679 -1.04 17.09 29.59
N LEU A 680 -2.27 17.46 29.97
CA LEU A 680 -2.99 18.65 29.54
C LEU A 680 -2.99 19.67 30.68
N SER A 681 -2.45 20.85 30.38
CA SER A 681 -2.40 21.98 31.31
C SER A 681 -3.63 22.87 31.16
N GLN A 682 -3.81 23.84 32.06
CA GLN A 682 -4.95 24.76 32.04
C GLN A 682 -5.26 25.38 30.65
N PRO A 683 -4.29 25.92 29.89
CA PRO A 683 -4.56 26.47 28.56
C PRO A 683 -5.03 25.45 27.54
N ASP A 684 -4.72 24.17 27.73
CA ASP A 684 -5.17 23.09 26.84
C ASP A 684 -6.64 22.71 27.13
N LEU A 685 -7.06 22.85 28.39
CA LEU A 685 -8.40 22.48 28.88
C LEU A 685 -9.45 23.60 28.75
N ILE A 686 -9.05 24.83 28.43
CA ILE A 686 -9.97 25.97 28.26
C ILE A 686 -10.25 26.18 26.77
N LEU A 687 -11.53 26.20 26.39
CA LEU A 687 -11.94 26.33 24.98
C LEU A 687 -12.30 27.76 24.57
N GLN A 688 -13.15 28.41 25.38
CA GLN A 688 -13.73 29.71 25.05
C GLN A 688 -14.00 30.49 26.33
N GLN A 689 -13.94 31.81 26.23
CA GLN A 689 -14.13 32.74 27.34
C GLN A 689 -15.28 33.72 27.04
N SER A 690 -16.20 33.87 27.99
CA SER A 690 -17.18 34.96 28.02
C SER A 690 -17.11 35.66 29.38
N GLY A 691 -16.66 36.91 29.38
CA GLY A 691 -16.34 37.63 30.63
C GLY A 691 -15.26 36.89 31.43
N SER A 692 -15.59 36.51 32.67
CA SER A 692 -14.70 35.72 33.55
C SER A 692 -14.94 34.20 33.48
N GLN A 693 -15.90 33.73 32.67
CA GLN A 693 -16.25 32.32 32.58
C GLN A 693 -15.60 31.67 31.36
N CYS A 694 -15.00 30.51 31.58
CA CYS A 694 -14.33 29.70 30.57
C CYS A 694 -15.01 28.33 30.45
N ILE A 695 -15.29 27.90 29.22
CA ILE A 695 -15.78 26.54 28.95
C ILE A 695 -14.62 25.56 29.10
N LEU A 696 -14.82 24.52 29.91
CA LEU A 696 -13.89 23.41 30.02
C LEU A 696 -14.07 22.43 28.85
N GLY A 697 -12.95 21.98 28.30
CA GLY A 697 -12.87 20.96 27.25
C GLY A 697 -13.19 19.55 27.72
N LEU A 698 -14.18 19.39 28.61
CA LEU A 698 -14.52 18.13 29.26
C LEU A 698 -16.05 17.98 29.36
N THR A 699 -16.55 16.79 29.05
CA THR A 699 -17.97 16.45 29.18
C THR A 699 -18.18 15.03 29.70
N GLY A 700 -19.28 14.81 30.40
CA GLY A 700 -19.64 13.51 30.96
C GLY A 700 -20.57 12.73 30.02
N ILE A 701 -20.15 11.54 29.59
CA ILE A 701 -20.94 10.62 28.77
C ILE A 701 -20.82 9.20 29.32
N ASP A 702 -21.95 8.48 29.39
CA ASP A 702 -21.97 7.07 29.73
C ASP A 702 -22.16 6.26 28.46
N VAL A 703 -21.09 5.63 27.98
CA VAL A 703 -21.16 4.69 26.85
C VAL A 703 -21.59 3.32 27.40
N PRO A 704 -22.73 2.76 26.95
CA PRO A 704 -23.21 1.49 27.46
C PRO A 704 -22.36 0.31 26.99
N ALA A 705 -22.44 -0.80 27.74
CA ALA A 705 -21.89 -2.08 27.31
C ALA A 705 -22.54 -2.52 25.97
N PRO A 706 -21.82 -3.26 25.10
CA PRO A 706 -20.49 -3.86 25.34
C PRO A 706 -19.32 -2.91 25.05
N ARG A 707 -19.56 -1.69 24.54
CA ARG A 707 -18.48 -0.83 24.04
C ARG A 707 -17.88 0.06 25.13
N GLY A 708 -18.66 0.47 26.13
CA GLY A 708 -18.17 1.22 27.30
C GLY A 708 -18.20 0.41 28.60
N PRO A 709 -17.74 1.01 29.72
CA PRO A 709 -17.30 2.40 29.86
C PRO A 709 -15.94 2.67 29.19
N LEU A 710 -15.78 3.86 28.61
CA LEU A 710 -14.54 4.32 27.97
C LEU A 710 -14.38 5.83 28.08
N TRP A 711 -13.15 6.31 27.86
CA TRP A 711 -12.85 7.72 27.61
C TRP A 711 -12.74 8.00 26.10
N ILE A 712 -13.10 9.20 25.68
CA ILE A 712 -12.95 9.71 24.32
C ILE A 712 -11.96 10.87 24.37
N LEU A 713 -10.83 10.70 23.70
CA LEU A 713 -9.75 11.68 23.60
C LEU A 713 -9.91 12.46 22.30
N GLY A 714 -10.74 13.51 22.36
CA GLY A 714 -11.07 14.35 21.22
C GLY A 714 -10.04 15.44 20.87
N ASP A 715 -10.48 16.48 20.16
CA ASP A 715 -9.68 17.61 19.70
C ASP A 715 -8.86 18.24 20.83
N VAL A 716 -9.40 18.37 22.04
CA VAL A 716 -8.67 18.89 23.21
C VAL A 716 -7.35 18.15 23.43
N PHE A 717 -7.36 16.82 23.28
CA PHE A 717 -6.15 16.00 23.37
C PHE A 717 -5.31 16.13 22.09
N MET A 718 -5.95 16.00 20.92
CA MET A 718 -5.27 15.96 19.61
C MET A 718 -4.69 17.31 19.15
N ARG A 719 -5.09 18.44 19.77
CA ARG A 719 -4.42 19.75 19.59
C ARG A 719 -3.08 19.82 20.31
N LYS A 720 -2.94 19.12 21.44
CA LYS A 720 -1.70 19.08 22.21
C LYS A 720 -0.74 18.02 21.70
N PHE A 721 -1.28 16.91 21.21
CA PHE A 721 -0.51 15.76 20.74
C PHE A 721 -0.82 15.47 19.28
N TYR A 722 0.24 15.43 18.46
CA TYR A 722 0.15 14.96 17.09
C TYR A 722 -0.08 13.45 17.12
N VAL A 723 -1.16 13.00 16.49
CA VAL A 723 -1.59 11.59 16.56
C VAL A 723 -1.44 10.94 15.20
N GLN A 724 -0.67 9.85 15.16
CA GLN A 724 -0.56 8.93 14.04
C GLN A 724 -1.51 7.74 14.26
N PHE A 725 -2.37 7.50 13.30
CA PHE A 725 -3.26 6.35 13.22
C PHE A 725 -2.64 5.33 12.27
N ASP A 726 -2.06 4.26 12.82
CA ASP A 726 -1.34 3.24 12.06
C ASP A 726 -2.26 2.05 11.80
N TRP A 727 -2.96 2.09 10.67
CA TRP A 727 -3.91 1.06 10.26
C TRP A 727 -3.19 -0.26 9.99
N GLY A 728 -2.04 -0.22 9.31
CA GLY A 728 -1.27 -1.42 8.98
C GLY A 728 -0.73 -2.18 10.19
N GLN A 729 -0.35 -1.48 11.27
CA GLN A 729 0.15 -2.11 12.50
C GLN A 729 -0.85 -2.08 13.65
N LYS A 730 -2.09 -1.64 13.41
CA LYS A 730 -3.19 -1.66 14.38
C LYS A 730 -2.81 -0.99 15.71
N ARG A 731 -2.32 0.24 15.63
CA ARG A 731 -1.81 1.00 16.79
C ARG A 731 -1.96 2.51 16.61
N LEU A 732 -1.88 3.24 17.71
CA LEU A 732 -1.81 4.70 17.73
C LEU A 732 -0.41 5.16 18.13
N GLY A 733 0.11 6.17 17.45
CA GLY A 733 1.36 6.85 17.81
C GLY A 733 1.07 8.24 18.33
N PHE A 734 1.66 8.62 19.46
CA PHE A 734 1.53 9.94 20.04
C PHE A 734 2.88 10.66 20.14
N ALA A 735 2.94 11.89 19.63
CA ALA A 735 4.06 12.81 19.79
C ALA A 735 3.55 14.18 20.24
N LYS A 736 4.42 15.02 20.82
CA LYS A 736 4.02 16.38 21.20
C LYS A 736 3.85 17.22 19.94
N ALA A 737 2.69 17.84 19.75
CA ALA A 737 2.45 18.71 18.61
C ALA A 737 3.42 19.91 18.64
N ALA A 738 3.98 20.26 17.48
CA ALA A 738 4.78 21.47 17.32
C ALA A 738 3.86 22.69 17.39
N GLN A 739 4.26 23.73 18.12
CA GLN A 739 3.50 24.99 18.12
C GLN A 739 3.75 25.71 16.79
N ALA A 740 2.67 26.15 16.14
CA ALA A 740 2.79 27.03 14.98
C ALA A 740 3.60 28.28 15.38
N ALA A 741 4.67 28.57 14.66
CA ALA A 741 5.39 29.82 14.84
C ALA A 741 4.40 30.97 14.64
N SER A 742 4.21 31.78 15.67
CA SER A 742 3.43 33.01 15.58
C SER A 742 4.06 33.89 14.50
N VAL A 743 3.41 33.98 13.34
CA VAL A 743 3.69 35.03 12.38
C VAL A 743 3.21 36.32 13.05
N LEU A 744 4.12 37.03 13.70
CA LEU A 744 3.94 38.42 14.06
C LEU A 744 3.68 39.19 12.76
N MET A 745 2.40 39.46 12.45
CA MET A 745 2.07 40.58 11.59
C MET A 745 2.46 41.84 12.36
N VAL A 746 3.52 42.50 11.88
CA VAL A 746 3.92 43.85 12.29
C VAL A 746 2.90 44.85 11.74
#